data_AF-A0A6J5YDL5-F1
#
_entry.id   AF-A0A6J5YDL5-F1
#
_cell.length_a   1.000
_cell.length_b   1.000
_cell.length_c   1.000
_cell.angle_alpha   90.00
_cell.angle_beta   90.00
_cell.angle_gamma   90.00
#
_symmetry.space_group_name_H-M   'P 1'
#
loop_
_entity.id
_entity.type
_entity.pdbx_description
1 polymer ?
#
loop_
_entity_poly.entity_id
_entity_poly.type
_entity_poly.pdbx_seq_one_letter_code
_entity_poly.pdbx_strand_id
1 'polypeptide(L)'
;MGKADENEEDNDVEETIHGDDEEDDEDEELDEYEKDDFIVDDVDDEQEDPEEEEEEEDRADSDEEERQKKKKRKKREEYVLDEDDYELLEDNNVFAPRRKGKFKRLKKAQRHTERDLGVSDEEFGGNGKSGRSAEEKLKRSLFGDDEGLPLEDIAEEEELAEEEDDGEVGEEDEMSDFIVDEEFDATGVPVRQKKLKRKKFREAPGVSSSSLHEAHEIFGDVDELLQLRKQGSDSNESRDRKLEDEFEPSVLSEKYMTEKDDKIRELDIPERIQIYEESTRSPPLDEISIEDESTWIYNQLTSGTIPLHGKEGLGSSISRGDINKFLELHHKYKLEDQNEKPPKIKWHKELWTIQDLDRKWLLLHKRKSVLQSYYKRFECTVNHQLLESVITSLEASESEREVDDADAKFNLHFPPDEIGADEGQYKRPKRKSLYSICSKAGLWEVANKFGYSSEEFGMQLSLEKMRRDELENPKETPEEIASNFTCAMFETPEAVLKGARHMAAVEISCEPCVRKYVQNNYLDSIEVSTSPTPDGNIAIDGSHQFAGVKWLQRKPLNRFEGAQWLLIQKAEEEKLLEVTLKLPEDRLNKLITDFNEYYLSDDVSKSAQVWNEQRKLILRDAIFNFLLPAIEKEARSLLTSKAKNWLQVEYGKVLWNKVSVGPYHQKENDSSSDGEAAPRVMACCWGPGKPATTFVMLDSSGEVVDVLYAGSLTLHSHDANDQKLKKNDEERVLKFMIDHQPHVAILGCVNLSCTRLKEVIHEIYNKMIVEHPRDVGDDMDDLSIVYGDESLARLYENSRISSDQLHVQSGIVKRAVALGRYLQNPLAMVATLCGPGREILSWKLNAFEHFLTPDEKYAMVEQVMIDVTNQVGLDVNLAASHEWLFAPSQFISGLGLERQPLCRGHCRKDFLTEQGLGLKVFVNACGFLRVRRSGLAASSNQFIDLLDDTRIHPTESYSRAQELAKDVYDQEGGNDDDEDAMEMAIEHVRVHPKYLKGLDIQSYAKSKKHEDKENTLWDIKRELIHGFQDWRKN
;
A
#
# COMPACT_ATOMS: atom_id res chain seq x y z
N MET A 1 26.04 -0.76 -61.99
CA MET A 1 25.33 0.09 -62.96
C MET A 1 24.67 1.19 -62.14
N GLY A 2 25.17 2.44 -62.25
CA GLY A 2 24.76 3.64 -61.48
C GLY A 2 25.34 3.71 -60.06
N LYS A 3 26.43 4.42 -59.71
CA LYS A 3 26.70 5.89 -59.67
C LYS A 3 25.73 6.64 -58.72
N ALA A 4 26.21 7.15 -57.57
CA ALA A 4 26.82 8.50 -57.36
C ALA A 4 25.80 9.31 -56.51
N ASP A 5 26.05 10.20 -55.55
CA ASP A 5 27.12 11.14 -55.14
C ASP A 5 26.79 11.52 -53.66
N GLU A 6 27.72 11.58 -52.70
CA GLU A 6 28.58 12.73 -52.27
C GLU A 6 27.90 13.84 -51.43
N ASN A 7 28.64 14.25 -50.37
CA ASN A 7 28.68 15.52 -49.58
C ASN A 7 27.95 15.55 -48.23
N GLU A 8 28.66 15.68 -47.09
CA GLU A 8 29.39 16.87 -46.54
C GLU A 8 28.38 17.96 -46.11
N GLU A 9 28.40 18.62 -44.95
CA GLU A 9 29.47 19.00 -44.02
C GLU A 9 28.82 19.59 -42.73
N ASP A 10 29.54 19.48 -41.63
CA ASP A 10 29.61 20.22 -40.36
C ASP A 10 28.72 21.47 -40.08
N ASN A 11 28.28 21.58 -38.83
CA ASN A 11 28.53 22.78 -38.00
C ASN A 11 28.34 22.50 -36.50
N ASP A 12 29.43 22.73 -35.76
CA ASP A 12 29.56 22.91 -34.31
C ASP A 12 28.68 24.07 -33.76
N VAL A 13 28.24 23.98 -32.50
CA VAL A 13 28.48 24.99 -31.42
C VAL A 13 28.19 24.37 -30.04
N GLU A 14 29.10 24.67 -29.12
CA GLU A 14 29.30 24.33 -27.71
C GLU A 14 28.23 24.79 -26.67
N GLU A 15 28.23 24.05 -25.55
CA GLU A 15 28.16 24.42 -24.11
C GLU A 15 27.04 25.30 -23.50
N THR A 16 26.35 24.75 -22.47
CA THR A 16 26.25 25.20 -21.03
C THR A 16 25.00 24.57 -20.37
N ILE A 17 25.10 23.56 -19.47
CA ILE A 17 25.24 23.56 -17.98
C ILE A 17 24.18 24.36 -17.19
N HIS A 18 23.32 23.62 -16.45
CA HIS A 18 22.84 23.74 -15.04
C HIS A 18 21.58 22.85 -14.91
N GLY A 19 21.50 21.80 -14.06
CA GLY A 19 21.56 21.79 -12.57
C GLY A 19 20.23 22.32 -12.03
N ASP A 20 19.41 21.69 -11.18
CA ASP A 20 19.46 20.51 -10.29
C ASP A 20 18.00 19.95 -10.25
N ASP A 21 17.69 18.76 -9.76
CA ASP A 21 17.41 18.54 -8.33
C ASP A 21 17.52 17.04 -7.99
N GLU A 22 18.32 16.79 -6.96
CA GLU A 22 18.49 15.53 -6.24
C GLU A 22 17.34 15.36 -5.23
N GLU A 23 16.72 14.19 -5.18
CA GLU A 23 16.00 13.74 -3.98
C GLU A 23 16.70 12.48 -3.46
N ASP A 24 17.27 12.64 -2.26
CA ASP A 24 17.98 11.64 -1.47
C ASP A 24 17.03 10.58 -0.90
N ASP A 25 17.31 9.30 -1.16
CA ASP A 25 16.77 8.17 -0.39
C ASP A 25 17.79 7.77 0.69
N GLU A 26 17.46 8.06 1.96
CA GLU A 26 18.22 7.63 3.14
C GLU A 26 17.86 6.17 3.50
N ASP A 27 18.73 5.22 3.16
CA ASP A 27 18.69 3.86 3.71
C ASP A 27 19.53 3.77 5.00
N GLU A 28 18.85 3.53 6.12
CA GLU A 28 19.44 3.26 7.44
C GLU A 28 20.18 1.91 7.46
N GLU A 29 21.49 1.93 7.18
CA GLU A 29 22.37 0.78 7.39
C GLU A 29 22.85 0.74 8.87
N LEU A 30 22.30 -0.20 9.65
CA LEU A 30 22.66 -0.44 11.05
C LEU A 30 24.14 -0.87 11.17
N ASP A 31 24.93 -0.06 11.88
CA ASP A 31 26.35 -0.25 12.18
C ASP A 31 26.66 -1.56 12.96
N GLU A 32 27.54 -2.39 12.39
CA GLU A 32 28.26 -3.47 13.07
C GLU A 32 29.47 -2.91 13.85
N TYR A 33 29.45 -3.01 15.18
CA TYR A 33 30.64 -2.76 16.02
C TYR A 33 31.49 -4.03 16.14
N GLU A 34 32.71 -4.00 15.59
CA GLU A 34 33.80 -4.91 15.95
C GLU A 34 34.20 -4.64 17.41
N LYS A 35 34.07 -5.65 18.29
CA LYS A 35 34.61 -5.63 19.66
C LYS A 35 36.06 -6.11 19.62
N ASP A 36 36.99 -5.19 19.80
CA ASP A 36 38.39 -5.51 20.11
C ASP A 36 38.58 -5.70 21.62
N ASP A 37 38.90 -6.94 22.00
CA ASP A 37 39.41 -7.33 23.32
C ASP A 37 40.88 -6.90 23.46
N PHE A 38 41.13 -5.77 24.11
CA PHE A 38 42.48 -5.37 24.53
C PHE A 38 42.65 -5.51 26.05
N ILE A 39 43.21 -6.65 26.44
CA ILE A 39 43.73 -6.92 27.78
C ILE A 39 45.07 -6.20 27.94
N VAL A 40 45.23 -5.41 29.01
CA VAL A 40 46.54 -5.12 29.60
C VAL A 40 46.44 -5.38 31.10
N ASP A 41 47.17 -6.40 31.53
CA ASP A 41 47.51 -6.69 32.92
C ASP A 41 48.20 -5.48 33.57
N ASP A 42 47.84 -5.17 34.81
CA ASP A 42 48.80 -4.74 35.82
C ASP A 42 48.29 -5.10 37.24
N VAL A 43 48.77 -6.26 37.68
CA VAL A 43 49.37 -6.64 38.98
C VAL A 43 48.95 -5.98 40.31
N ASP A 44 48.96 -6.87 41.33
CA ASP A 44 49.08 -6.68 42.78
C ASP A 44 47.79 -6.26 43.53
N ASP A 45 47.35 -6.90 44.61
CA ASP A 45 47.96 -7.94 45.45
C ASP A 45 46.91 -8.45 46.48
N GLU A 46 47.19 -9.64 47.01
CA GLU A 46 46.82 -10.15 48.36
C GLU A 46 45.36 -10.61 48.63
N GLN A 47 45.17 -11.95 48.73
CA GLN A 47 44.96 -12.74 49.98
C GLN A 47 43.53 -12.61 50.54
N GLU A 48 42.74 -13.64 50.85
CA GLU A 48 42.96 -15.03 51.26
C GLU A 48 41.62 -15.79 51.04
N ASP A 49 41.74 -17.06 50.62
CA ASP A 49 40.78 -18.18 50.66
C ASP A 49 40.27 -18.52 52.10
N PRO A 50 39.43 -19.55 52.34
CA PRO A 50 38.24 -20.05 51.62
C PRO A 50 37.13 -20.51 52.63
N GLU A 51 36.29 -21.47 52.20
CA GLU A 51 35.34 -22.36 52.93
C GLU A 51 33.85 -22.03 52.70
N GLU A 52 33.17 -22.74 51.79
CA GLU A 52 32.56 -24.11 51.93
C GLU A 52 31.30 -24.04 52.80
N GLU A 53 30.08 -24.23 52.28
CA GLU A 53 29.37 -25.47 51.89
C GLU A 53 28.04 -25.46 52.68
N GLU A 54 26.90 -25.63 51.98
CA GLU A 54 25.86 -26.64 52.29
C GLU A 54 24.92 -26.24 53.46
N GLU A 55 23.63 -26.57 53.56
CA GLU A 55 22.59 -27.30 52.83
C GLU A 55 21.26 -26.94 53.56
N GLU A 56 20.16 -26.74 52.85
CA GLU A 56 18.88 -27.48 52.95
C GLU A 56 17.89 -27.21 54.12
N GLU A 57 16.64 -26.96 53.68
CA GLU A 57 15.31 -27.37 54.19
C GLU A 57 14.97 -27.37 55.71
N ASP A 58 13.88 -26.69 56.12
CA ASP A 58 12.50 -27.21 56.06
C ASP A 58 11.47 -26.43 56.96
N ARG A 59 10.31 -26.14 56.38
CA ARG A 59 8.90 -26.09 56.89
C ARG A 59 8.52 -25.57 58.30
N ALA A 60 7.57 -24.61 58.35
CA ALA A 60 6.12 -24.82 58.60
C ALA A 60 5.37 -23.59 59.21
N ASP A 61 4.20 -23.29 58.63
CA ASP A 61 2.97 -22.61 59.09
C ASP A 61 2.93 -21.83 60.43
N SER A 62 2.44 -20.58 60.41
CA SER A 62 1.00 -20.26 60.53
C SER A 62 0.73 -18.75 60.71
N ASP A 63 -0.19 -18.25 59.89
CA ASP A 63 -1.13 -17.12 60.00
C ASP A 63 -1.01 -15.95 61.00
N GLU A 64 -1.46 -14.82 60.44
CA GLU A 64 -2.21 -13.71 61.05
C GLU A 64 -1.41 -12.45 61.40
N GLU A 65 -1.43 -11.44 60.51
CA GLU A 65 -1.37 -10.03 60.95
C GLU A 65 -1.93 -9.02 59.91
N GLU A 66 -2.76 -8.12 60.43
CA GLU A 66 -3.43 -7.01 59.76
C GLU A 66 -2.49 -6.08 58.99
N ARG A 67 -2.80 -5.77 57.72
CA ARG A 67 -2.19 -4.64 57.00
C ARG A 67 -3.21 -3.76 56.30
N GLN A 68 -3.35 -2.55 56.86
CA GLN A 68 -4.04 -1.41 56.25
C GLN A 68 -3.27 -0.89 55.02
N LYS A 69 -4.00 -0.75 53.92
CA LYS A 69 -3.52 -0.26 52.62
C LYS A 69 -3.20 1.24 52.65
N LYS A 70 -1.96 1.63 52.34
CA LYS A 70 -1.60 3.00 51.90
C LYS A 70 -1.14 2.98 50.44
N LYS A 71 -1.90 3.69 49.58
CA LYS A 71 -1.63 3.92 48.15
C LYS A 71 -0.35 4.76 47.98
N LYS A 72 0.66 4.24 47.28
CA LYS A 72 1.77 5.03 46.69
C LYS A 72 1.49 5.23 45.19
N ARG A 73 1.24 6.48 44.78
CA ARG A 73 1.18 6.91 43.38
C ARG A 73 2.62 6.95 42.83
N LYS A 74 2.85 6.28 41.70
CA LYS A 74 4.06 6.40 40.88
C LYS A 74 4.02 7.79 40.21
N LYS A 75 5.07 8.59 40.42
CA LYS A 75 5.20 9.96 39.89
C LYS A 75 5.72 9.85 38.45
N ARG A 76 5.04 10.50 37.52
CA ARG A 76 5.44 10.65 36.11
C ARG A 76 6.55 11.70 36.09
N GLU A 77 7.70 11.37 35.51
CA GLU A 77 8.77 12.34 35.24
C GLU A 77 8.33 13.24 34.09
N GLU A 78 8.48 14.55 34.27
CA GLU A 78 8.15 15.59 33.29
C GLU A 78 9.50 15.98 32.65
N TYR A 79 9.71 15.60 31.39
CA TYR A 79 10.90 15.96 30.62
C TYR A 79 10.87 17.47 30.36
N VAL A 80 11.91 18.17 30.80
CA VAL A 80 12.14 19.58 30.50
C VAL A 80 13.10 19.60 29.32
N LEU A 81 12.70 20.23 28.22
CA LEU A 81 13.52 20.41 27.03
C LEU A 81 14.58 21.48 27.29
N ASP A 82 15.78 21.25 26.76
CA ASP A 82 16.93 22.13 26.92
C ASP A 82 16.87 23.30 25.91
N GLU A 83 17.71 24.34 26.03
CA GLU A 83 17.60 25.52 25.14
C GLU A 83 17.82 25.17 23.65
N ASP A 84 18.65 24.16 23.37
CA ASP A 84 18.95 23.66 22.04
C ASP A 84 17.73 22.93 21.41
N ASP A 85 16.92 22.25 22.23
CA ASP A 85 15.68 21.59 21.79
C ASP A 85 14.61 22.62 21.38
N TYR A 86 14.59 23.79 22.02
CA TYR A 86 13.70 24.88 21.63
C TYR A 86 14.12 25.56 20.33
N GLU A 87 15.41 25.62 20.01
CA GLU A 87 15.89 26.10 18.70
C GLU A 87 15.51 25.12 17.57
N LEU A 88 15.66 23.81 17.79
CA LEU A 88 15.22 22.78 16.84
C LEU A 88 13.70 22.78 16.56
N LEU A 89 12.90 23.18 17.55
CA LEU A 89 11.45 23.35 17.37
C LEU A 89 11.09 24.66 16.64
N GLU A 90 11.84 25.74 16.87
CA GLU A 90 11.68 27.01 16.15
C GLU A 90 12.11 26.88 14.67
N ASP A 91 13.17 26.13 14.37
CA ASP A 91 13.65 25.85 12.99
C ASP A 91 12.68 24.97 12.17
N ASN A 92 11.88 24.14 12.86
CA ASN A 92 10.80 23.35 12.24
C ASN A 92 9.42 24.04 12.27
N ASN A 93 9.38 25.36 12.47
CA ASN A 93 8.14 26.17 12.54
C ASN A 93 7.11 25.73 13.61
N VAL A 94 7.52 25.00 14.65
CA VAL A 94 6.66 24.57 15.75
C VAL A 94 6.71 25.59 16.90
N PHE A 95 5.61 26.32 17.12
CA PHE A 95 5.54 27.34 18.17
C PHE A 95 5.38 26.73 19.58
N ALA A 96 6.47 26.61 20.34
CA ALA A 96 6.46 26.13 21.72
C ALA A 96 6.57 27.30 22.74
N PRO A 97 5.63 27.47 23.69
CA PRO A 97 5.64 28.62 24.61
C PRO A 97 6.75 28.51 25.69
N ARG A 98 7.82 29.33 25.55
CA ARG A 98 8.92 29.45 26.54
C ARG A 98 8.44 30.01 27.90
N ARG A 99 8.68 29.29 29.01
CA ARG A 99 8.37 29.76 30.38
C ARG A 99 9.46 30.69 30.93
N LYS A 100 9.23 32.01 30.95
CA LYS A 100 10.16 32.99 31.55
C LYS A 100 10.16 32.98 33.09
N GLY A 101 11.32 32.71 33.68
CA GLY A 101 11.61 32.79 35.12
C GLY A 101 11.77 34.22 35.65
N LYS A 102 11.35 34.45 36.89
CA LYS A 102 11.04 35.74 37.51
C LYS A 102 12.24 36.41 38.20
N PHE A 103 12.43 37.72 38.00
CA PHE A 103 13.08 38.62 38.96
C PHE A 103 12.09 39.60 39.62
N LYS A 104 12.53 40.14 40.76
CA LYS A 104 11.77 40.49 41.96
C LYS A 104 11.24 41.94 42.00
N ARG A 105 9.94 42.07 42.34
CA ARG A 105 9.37 42.90 43.46
C ARG A 105 9.20 44.43 43.27
N LEU A 106 7.94 44.91 43.24
CA LEU A 106 7.34 45.73 44.32
C LEU A 106 5.79 45.82 44.22
N LYS A 107 5.16 45.95 45.39
CA LYS A 107 3.72 45.96 45.76
C LYS A 107 2.89 47.01 44.98
N LYS A 108 1.56 46.86 44.79
CA LYS A 108 0.54 46.96 45.87
C LYS A 108 -0.91 46.73 45.37
N ALA A 109 -1.63 45.88 46.10
CA ALA A 109 -3.07 45.90 46.47
C ALA A 109 -4.21 45.57 45.46
N GLN A 110 -4.90 44.44 45.71
CA GLN A 110 -6.37 44.30 45.82
C GLN A 110 -6.67 42.89 46.40
N ARG A 111 -7.15 42.75 47.65
CA ARG A 111 -8.55 42.67 48.14
C ARG A 111 -9.45 41.61 47.47
N HIS A 112 -9.68 40.55 48.26
CA HIS A 112 -10.80 39.60 48.38
C HIS A 112 -12.13 39.91 47.67
N THR A 113 -12.74 38.88 47.05
CA THR A 113 -13.95 38.10 47.47
C THR A 113 -14.35 37.17 46.30
N GLU A 114 -14.18 35.84 46.37
CA GLU A 114 -15.07 34.76 46.86
C GLU A 114 -16.48 34.64 46.21
N ARG A 115 -16.75 33.41 45.70
CA ARG A 115 -18.05 32.68 45.56
C ARG A 115 -19.00 33.09 44.41
N ASP A 116 -19.86 32.25 43.84
CA ASP A 116 -20.12 30.79 43.76
C ASP A 116 -21.37 30.65 42.83
N LEU A 117 -21.49 29.53 42.11
CA LEU A 117 -22.68 28.85 41.52
C LEU A 117 -23.93 29.63 41.01
N GLY A 118 -24.46 29.24 39.84
CA GLY A 118 -25.88 29.43 39.50
C GLY A 118 -26.31 29.22 38.03
N VAL A 119 -27.18 28.22 37.83
CA VAL A 119 -27.88 27.75 36.62
C VAL A 119 -28.88 28.77 36.03
N SER A 120 -29.02 28.88 34.70
CA SER A 120 -30.32 28.82 33.98
C SER A 120 -30.19 28.86 32.45
N ASP A 121 -31.03 28.05 31.83
CA ASP A 121 -31.47 27.96 30.44
C ASP A 121 -32.32 29.18 30.05
N GLU A 122 -32.32 29.59 28.77
CA GLU A 122 -33.44 30.14 27.98
C GLU A 122 -33.00 30.43 26.52
N GLU A 123 -33.82 29.98 25.58
CA GLU A 123 -33.77 30.23 24.14
C GLU A 123 -33.81 31.72 23.78
N PHE A 124 -33.09 32.13 22.73
CA PHE A 124 -33.66 33.04 21.71
C PHE A 124 -32.85 32.97 20.41
N GLY A 125 -33.58 32.80 19.31
CA GLY A 125 -33.03 32.76 17.95
C GLY A 125 -32.38 34.07 17.53
N GLY A 126 -31.29 33.94 16.79
CA GLY A 126 -30.57 35.03 16.15
C GLY A 126 -29.84 34.51 14.92
N ASN A 127 -30.27 35.00 13.77
CA ASN A 127 -29.81 34.68 12.42
C ASN A 127 -28.27 34.75 12.33
N GLY A 128 -27.60 33.59 12.34
CA GLY A 128 -26.16 33.47 12.17
C GLY A 128 -25.85 32.62 10.95
N LYS A 129 -25.34 33.26 9.88
CA LYS A 129 -24.72 32.56 8.75
C LYS A 129 -23.57 31.72 9.30
N SER A 130 -23.80 30.42 9.48
CA SER A 130 -22.73 29.47 9.76
C SER A 130 -21.75 29.52 8.60
N GLY A 131 -20.48 29.83 8.91
CA GLY A 131 -19.40 29.70 7.94
C GLY A 131 -19.27 28.22 7.57
N ARG A 132 -19.50 27.91 6.29
CA ARG A 132 -19.34 26.55 5.75
C ARG A 132 -17.89 26.10 5.85
N SER A 133 -17.68 24.82 6.19
CA SER A 133 -16.36 24.19 6.19
C SER A 133 -15.73 24.26 4.79
N ALA A 134 -14.40 24.33 4.71
CA ALA A 134 -13.66 24.24 3.46
C ALA A 134 -14.06 22.99 2.65
N GLU A 135 -14.35 21.90 3.36
CA GLU A 135 -14.81 20.63 2.78
C GLU A 135 -16.16 20.73 2.06
N GLU A 136 -17.09 21.50 2.62
CA GLU A 136 -18.46 21.69 2.12
C GLU A 136 -18.48 22.64 0.90
N LYS A 137 -17.51 23.56 0.83
CA LYS A 137 -17.28 24.41 -0.35
C LYS A 137 -16.72 23.61 -1.53
N LEU A 138 -15.80 22.68 -1.27
CA LEU A 138 -15.24 21.76 -2.27
C LEU A 138 -16.34 20.87 -2.89
N LYS A 139 -17.19 20.26 -2.05
CA LYS A 139 -18.32 19.44 -2.53
C LYS A 139 -19.30 20.23 -3.42
N ARG A 140 -19.57 21.49 -3.09
CA ARG A 140 -20.51 22.33 -3.85
C ARG A 140 -19.94 22.90 -5.16
N SER A 141 -18.62 23.05 -5.29
CA SER A 141 -18.03 23.45 -6.58
C SER A 141 -17.92 22.29 -7.57
N LEU A 142 -17.89 21.05 -7.06
CA LEU A 142 -17.78 19.81 -7.85
C LEU A 142 -19.13 19.26 -8.31
N PHE A 143 -20.20 19.39 -7.51
CA PHE A 143 -21.52 18.82 -7.79
C PHE A 143 -22.59 19.91 -7.80
N GLY A 144 -22.80 20.57 -8.94
CA GLY A 144 -23.90 21.51 -9.12
C GLY A 144 -25.25 20.78 -9.20
N ASP A 145 -26.26 21.26 -8.49
CA ASP A 145 -27.61 20.68 -8.50
C ASP A 145 -28.23 20.71 -9.91
N ASP A 146 -28.52 19.52 -10.45
CA ASP A 146 -29.58 19.28 -11.43
C ASP A 146 -30.88 19.01 -10.65
N GLU A 147 -31.50 20.08 -10.14
CA GLU A 147 -32.87 19.98 -9.62
C GLU A 147 -33.86 20.29 -10.74
N GLY A 148 -34.69 19.28 -11.01
CA GLY A 148 -35.73 19.29 -12.02
C GLY A 148 -36.74 20.43 -11.87
N LEU A 149 -37.25 20.84 -13.03
CA LEU A 149 -38.31 21.82 -13.22
C LEU A 149 -39.51 21.60 -12.27
N PRO A 150 -39.97 22.63 -11.54
CA PRO A 150 -41.30 22.63 -10.95
C PRO A 150 -42.35 23.03 -12.00
N LEU A 151 -43.43 22.26 -12.00
CA LEU A 151 -44.63 22.39 -12.81
C LEU A 151 -45.33 23.76 -12.69
N GLU A 152 -45.93 24.17 -13.81
CA GLU A 152 -46.85 25.29 -13.95
C GLU A 152 -48.09 25.16 -13.05
N ASP A 153 -48.43 26.22 -12.31
CA ASP A 153 -49.80 26.53 -11.90
C ASP A 153 -50.01 28.07 -11.77
N ILE A 154 -50.56 28.64 -12.84
CA ILE A 154 -51.64 29.64 -12.97
C ILE A 154 -51.78 30.80 -11.95
N ALA A 155 -51.55 32.02 -12.50
CA ALA A 155 -52.21 33.34 -12.32
C ALA A 155 -52.16 34.02 -10.93
N GLU A 156 -51.88 35.32 -10.78
CA GLU A 156 -52.60 36.48 -11.35
C GLU A 156 -51.75 37.78 -11.28
N GLU A 157 -52.22 38.76 -12.03
CA GLU A 157 -51.68 40.08 -12.44
C GLU A 157 -51.11 40.99 -11.32
N GLU A 158 -50.06 41.77 -11.63
CA GLU A 158 -50.22 43.20 -11.98
C GLU A 158 -48.87 43.86 -12.36
N GLU A 159 -48.97 44.74 -13.36
CA GLU A 159 -47.90 45.43 -14.10
C GLU A 159 -47.08 46.42 -13.25
N LEU A 160 -45.79 46.56 -13.56
CA LEU A 160 -45.01 47.76 -13.23
C LEU A 160 -44.41 48.35 -14.51
N ALA A 161 -44.79 49.59 -14.78
CA ALA A 161 -44.18 50.47 -15.76
C ALA A 161 -43.12 51.37 -15.09
N GLU A 162 -42.10 51.68 -15.88
CA GLU A 162 -40.99 52.59 -15.59
C GLU A 162 -41.44 54.06 -15.46
N GLU A 163 -40.68 54.85 -14.70
CA GLU A 163 -39.94 56.05 -15.17
C GLU A 163 -39.67 57.08 -14.05
N GLU A 164 -38.64 57.87 -14.34
CA GLU A 164 -37.88 58.87 -13.57
C GLU A 164 -38.70 60.07 -13.07
N ASP A 165 -38.18 60.80 -12.06
CA ASP A 165 -37.70 62.20 -12.22
C ASP A 165 -37.58 63.00 -10.89
N ASP A 166 -36.41 63.65 -10.75
CA ASP A 166 -35.95 64.88 -10.09
C ASP A 166 -36.52 65.50 -8.78
N GLY A 167 -35.59 66.13 -8.02
CA GLY A 167 -35.88 67.14 -7.00
C GLY A 167 -34.68 67.71 -6.21
N GLU A 168 -34.38 69.00 -6.47
CA GLU A 168 -33.30 69.90 -6.01
C GLU A 168 -33.10 70.26 -4.50
N VAL A 169 -31.81 70.51 -4.15
CA VAL A 169 -31.14 71.70 -3.50
C VAL A 169 -31.38 72.12 -2.01
N GLY A 170 -30.23 72.33 -1.32
CA GLY A 170 -29.92 73.44 -0.36
C GLY A 170 -29.91 73.07 1.14
N GLU A 171 -29.09 73.60 2.06
CA GLU A 171 -28.04 74.66 2.12
C GLU A 171 -27.35 74.56 3.52
N GLU A 172 -26.10 75.05 3.59
CA GLU A 172 -25.40 75.78 4.69
C GLU A 172 -25.28 75.25 6.15
N ASP A 173 -24.04 75.20 6.69
CA ASP A 173 -23.56 76.24 7.65
C ASP A 173 -22.09 76.03 8.10
N GLU A 174 -21.36 77.16 8.18
CA GLU A 174 -19.98 77.35 8.66
C GLU A 174 -19.90 77.46 10.20
N MET A 175 -18.71 77.23 10.81
CA MET A 175 -18.18 77.98 11.98
C MET A 175 -16.73 77.58 12.33
N SER A 176 -15.99 78.53 12.90
CA SER A 176 -14.53 78.70 12.88
C SER A 176 -13.78 78.44 14.21
N ASP A 177 -12.43 78.40 14.09
CA ASP A 177 -11.39 78.96 14.99
C ASP A 177 -10.64 78.14 16.08
N PHE A 178 -9.31 78.31 16.04
CA PHE A 178 -8.37 78.64 17.14
C PHE A 178 -7.44 77.55 17.77
N ILE A 179 -6.14 77.57 17.44
CA ILE A 179 -4.94 77.95 18.25
C ILE A 179 -3.65 77.44 17.56
N VAL A 180 -2.62 78.31 17.52
CA VAL A 180 -1.25 78.06 17.02
C VAL A 180 -0.33 77.97 18.23
N ASP A 181 0.52 76.94 18.32
CA ASP A 181 1.75 76.97 19.11
C ASP A 181 2.88 76.28 18.33
N GLU A 182 3.90 77.07 17.98
CA GLU A 182 5.18 76.62 17.41
C GLU A 182 6.17 76.41 18.56
N GLU A 183 6.81 75.24 18.66
CA GLU A 183 7.93 75.03 19.60
C GLU A 183 9.11 74.34 18.90
N PHE A 184 10.31 74.78 19.28
CA PHE A 184 11.61 74.59 18.60
C PHE A 184 12.44 73.49 19.27
N ASP A 185 13.24 72.75 18.49
CA ASP A 185 14.15 71.72 18.99
C ASP A 185 15.40 72.27 19.71
N ALA A 186 16.01 71.40 20.52
CA ALA A 186 17.05 71.65 21.53
C ALA A 186 18.43 72.18 21.06
N THR A 187 18.53 72.75 19.86
CA THR A 187 19.79 73.32 19.31
C THR A 187 19.65 74.67 18.63
N GLY A 188 18.58 75.43 18.88
CA GLY A 188 18.61 76.91 18.78
C GLY A 188 19.07 77.53 17.45
N VAL A 189 18.74 76.93 16.29
CA VAL A 189 18.97 77.54 14.97
C VAL A 189 17.73 77.35 14.07
N PRO A 190 17.16 78.42 13.49
CA PRO A 190 16.01 78.35 12.57
C PRO A 190 16.45 78.00 11.14
N VAL A 191 15.96 76.91 10.56
CA VAL A 191 16.23 76.57 9.15
C VAL A 191 14.98 76.76 8.28
N ARG A 192 15.12 77.70 7.34
CA ARG A 192 14.13 78.13 6.33
C ARG A 192 13.79 77.01 5.34
N GLN A 193 12.50 76.74 5.15
CA GLN A 193 11.98 76.00 4.00
C GLN A 193 12.15 76.80 2.70
N LYS A 194 12.70 76.17 1.64
CA LYS A 194 12.52 76.58 0.25
C LYS A 194 11.48 75.66 -0.40
N LYS A 195 10.38 76.26 -0.88
CA LYS A 195 9.25 75.61 -1.55
C LYS A 195 9.67 74.94 -2.88
N LEU A 196 9.31 73.66 -3.04
CA LEU A 196 9.09 73.02 -4.35
C LEU A 196 7.59 72.73 -4.52
N LYS A 197 7.09 72.95 -5.74
CA LYS A 197 5.67 73.05 -6.08
C LYS A 197 4.95 71.69 -5.98
N ARG A 198 3.94 71.58 -5.11
CA ARG A 198 3.00 70.43 -5.06
C ARG A 198 2.10 70.41 -6.31
N LYS A 199 1.99 69.24 -6.96
CA LYS A 199 0.84 68.90 -7.83
C LYS A 199 -0.39 68.69 -6.93
N LYS A 200 -1.55 69.15 -7.36
CA LYS A 200 -2.83 68.95 -6.66
C LYS A 200 -3.30 67.51 -6.85
N PHE A 201 -3.55 66.79 -5.75
CA PHE A 201 -4.25 65.51 -5.75
C PHE A 201 -5.76 65.74 -5.87
N ARG A 202 -6.46 64.84 -6.56
CA ARG A 202 -7.94 64.82 -6.63
C ARG A 202 -8.46 64.04 -5.42
N GLU A 203 -9.39 64.63 -4.68
CA GLU A 203 -10.08 63.98 -3.57
C GLU A 203 -11.06 62.92 -4.10
N ALA A 204 -10.97 61.70 -3.58
CA ALA A 204 -12.02 60.70 -3.69
C ALA A 204 -13.05 60.97 -2.57
N PRO A 205 -14.37 60.96 -2.84
CA PRO A 205 -15.37 61.25 -1.82
C PRO A 205 -15.38 60.17 -0.74
N GLY A 206 -15.29 60.56 0.55
CA GLY A 206 -15.52 59.67 1.69
C GLY A 206 -14.30 59.14 2.44
N VAL A 207 -13.07 59.54 2.08
CA VAL A 207 -11.85 59.15 2.82
C VAL A 207 -11.08 60.40 3.26
N SER A 208 -10.69 60.47 4.53
CA SER A 208 -9.97 61.62 5.07
C SER A 208 -8.57 61.74 4.43
N SER A 209 -8.15 62.97 4.13
CA SER A 209 -6.84 63.22 3.50
C SER A 209 -5.66 62.84 4.39
N SER A 210 -5.84 62.77 5.72
CA SER A 210 -4.82 62.28 6.64
C SER A 210 -4.64 60.77 6.54
N SER A 211 -5.74 60.01 6.41
CA SER A 211 -5.69 58.55 6.23
C SER A 211 -5.02 58.15 4.91
N LEU A 212 -5.22 58.93 3.84
CA LEU A 212 -4.53 58.71 2.57
C LEU A 212 -3.05 59.08 2.62
N HIS A 213 -2.65 60.04 3.46
CA HIS A 213 -1.25 60.40 3.66
C HIS A 213 -0.52 59.39 4.53
N GLU A 214 -1.16 58.91 5.59
CA GLU A 214 -0.65 57.87 6.49
C GLU A 214 -0.50 56.54 5.76
N ALA A 215 -1.46 56.18 4.89
CA ALA A 215 -1.35 55.03 4.00
C ALA A 215 -0.18 55.16 2.99
N HIS A 216 0.13 56.38 2.54
CA HIS A 216 1.24 56.64 1.62
C HIS A 216 2.61 56.57 2.32
N GLU A 217 2.68 56.96 3.60
CA GLU A 217 3.89 56.81 4.42
C GLU A 217 4.15 55.36 4.84
N ILE A 218 3.10 54.55 4.96
CA ILE A 218 3.21 53.12 5.33
C ILE A 218 3.47 52.22 4.12
N PHE A 219 2.83 52.48 2.97
CA PHE A 219 2.84 51.59 1.80
C PHE A 219 3.55 52.14 0.55
N GLY A 220 4.06 53.38 0.58
CA GLY A 220 4.69 54.02 -0.59
C GLY A 220 3.67 54.57 -1.59
N ASP A 221 4.09 54.74 -2.86
CA ASP A 221 3.29 55.42 -3.89
C ASP A 221 2.05 54.60 -4.28
N VAL A 222 0.92 54.89 -3.61
CA VAL A 222 -0.36 54.19 -3.79
C VAL A 222 -0.86 54.23 -5.25
N ASP A 223 -0.46 55.23 -6.03
CA ASP A 223 -0.81 55.31 -7.46
C ASP A 223 -0.08 54.26 -8.32
N GLU A 224 1.11 53.80 -7.91
CA GLU A 224 1.84 52.70 -8.56
C GLU A 224 1.19 51.34 -8.23
N LEU A 225 0.70 51.18 -7.00
CA LEU A 225 -0.02 49.99 -6.54
C LEU A 225 -1.42 49.87 -7.18
N LEU A 226 -2.10 51.01 -7.39
CA LEU A 226 -3.35 51.08 -8.15
C LEU A 226 -3.15 50.87 -9.65
N GLN A 227 -2.00 51.27 -10.21
CA GLN A 227 -1.63 50.99 -11.60
C GLN A 227 -1.28 49.51 -11.81
N LEU A 228 -0.60 48.87 -10.87
CA LEU A 228 -0.36 47.42 -10.86
C LEU A 228 -1.69 46.64 -10.78
N ARG A 229 -2.65 47.12 -9.98
CA ARG A 229 -4.00 46.53 -9.92
C ARG A 229 -4.81 46.75 -11.20
N LYS A 230 -4.64 47.89 -11.88
CA LYS A 230 -5.29 48.15 -13.18
C LYS A 230 -4.64 47.36 -14.32
N GLN A 231 -3.32 47.18 -14.32
CA GLN A 231 -2.64 46.29 -15.26
C GLN A 231 -2.99 44.82 -15.05
N GLY A 232 -3.34 44.41 -13.83
CA GLY A 232 -3.93 43.09 -13.56
C GLY A 232 -5.42 42.96 -13.90
N SER A 233 -6.11 44.06 -14.24
CA SER A 233 -7.55 44.05 -14.54
C SER A 233 -7.88 44.03 -16.04
N ASP A 234 -6.89 44.28 -16.91
CA ASP A 234 -7.01 44.17 -18.37
C ASP A 234 -6.44 42.85 -18.92
N SER A 235 -5.96 41.95 -18.04
CA SER A 235 -5.72 40.52 -18.35
C SER A 235 -6.84 39.68 -17.74
N ASN A 236 -8.07 39.91 -18.22
CA ASN A 236 -9.22 39.06 -17.89
C ASN A 236 -9.31 37.90 -18.91
N GLU A 237 -8.18 37.22 -19.14
CA GLU A 237 -8.25 35.77 -19.30
C GLU A 237 -8.47 35.26 -17.89
N SER A 238 -9.54 34.50 -17.70
CA SER A 238 -9.79 33.73 -16.49
C SER A 238 -8.53 32.94 -16.16
N ARG A 239 -7.66 33.47 -15.28
CA ARG A 239 -6.71 32.65 -14.57
C ARG A 239 -7.57 31.82 -13.65
N ASP A 240 -7.93 30.63 -14.10
CA ASP A 240 -8.52 29.61 -13.25
C ASP A 240 -7.65 29.55 -12.00
N ARG A 241 -8.20 29.98 -10.86
CA ARG A 241 -7.53 29.83 -9.57
C ARG A 241 -7.39 28.33 -9.39
N LYS A 242 -6.15 27.84 -9.35
CA LYS A 242 -5.93 26.41 -9.15
C LYS A 242 -6.45 26.05 -7.76
N LEU A 243 -6.99 24.84 -7.60
CA LEU A 243 -7.46 24.35 -6.30
C LEU A 243 -6.34 24.41 -5.25
N GLU A 244 -5.08 24.31 -5.69
CA GLU A 244 -3.84 24.45 -4.91
C GLU A 244 -3.65 25.84 -4.28
N ASP A 245 -4.26 26.89 -4.86
CA ASP A 245 -4.20 28.25 -4.31
C ASP A 245 -5.23 28.48 -3.20
N GLU A 246 -6.28 27.65 -3.12
CA GLU A 246 -7.42 27.83 -2.21
C GLU A 246 -7.47 26.81 -1.05
N PHE A 247 -6.77 25.68 -1.16
CA PHE A 247 -6.81 24.59 -0.18
C PHE A 247 -5.41 24.12 0.25
N GLU A 248 -5.30 23.61 1.47
CA GLU A 248 -4.06 23.00 1.96
C GLU A 248 -3.73 21.73 1.16
N PRO A 249 -2.44 21.46 0.83
CA PRO A 249 -2.04 20.29 0.06
C PRO A 249 -2.48 18.95 0.66
N SER A 250 -2.59 18.86 1.99
CA SER A 250 -3.09 17.67 2.69
C SER A 250 -4.57 17.39 2.43
N VAL A 251 -5.38 18.45 2.29
CA VAL A 251 -6.82 18.34 2.00
C VAL A 251 -7.03 17.96 0.53
N LEU A 252 -6.16 18.46 -0.35
CA LEU A 252 -6.16 18.09 -1.76
C LEU A 252 -5.73 16.64 -1.95
N SER A 253 -4.68 16.19 -1.27
CA SER A 253 -4.23 14.79 -1.35
C SER A 253 -5.20 13.80 -0.71
N GLU A 254 -5.83 14.13 0.44
CA GLU A 254 -6.88 13.28 1.02
C GLU A 254 -8.10 13.11 0.10
N LYS A 255 -8.33 14.05 -0.82
CA LYS A 255 -9.44 14.04 -1.77
C LYS A 255 -9.03 13.68 -3.20
N TYR A 256 -7.76 13.35 -3.43
CA TYR A 256 -7.21 13.09 -4.76
C TYR A 256 -7.42 14.25 -5.74
N MET A 257 -7.18 15.49 -5.33
CA MET A 257 -7.36 16.69 -6.15
C MET A 257 -6.04 17.46 -6.37
N THR A 258 -4.92 16.76 -6.36
CA THR A 258 -3.61 17.33 -6.68
C THR A 258 -3.35 17.33 -8.18
N GLU A 259 -2.39 18.14 -8.65
CA GLU A 259 -1.96 18.12 -10.06
C GLU A 259 -1.47 16.73 -10.52
N LYS A 260 -0.99 15.87 -9.62
CA LYS A 260 -0.61 14.48 -9.95
C LYS A 260 -1.86 13.65 -10.24
N ASP A 261 -2.89 13.77 -9.42
CA ASP A 261 -4.14 13.02 -9.55
C ASP A 261 -4.90 13.44 -10.82
N ASP A 262 -4.85 14.73 -11.17
CA ASP A 262 -5.44 15.23 -12.41
C ASP A 262 -4.73 14.65 -13.65
N LYS A 263 -3.39 14.51 -13.64
CA LYS A 263 -2.66 13.80 -14.70
C LYS A 263 -3.07 12.34 -14.79
N ILE A 264 -3.25 11.68 -13.63
CA ILE A 264 -3.71 10.29 -13.59
C ILE A 264 -5.10 10.16 -14.22
N ARG A 265 -5.99 11.12 -13.97
CA ARG A 265 -7.35 11.19 -14.55
C ARG A 265 -7.40 11.51 -16.04
N GLU A 266 -6.42 12.21 -16.58
CA GLU A 266 -6.38 12.59 -18.00
C GLU A 266 -5.79 11.48 -18.90
N LEU A 267 -4.80 10.72 -18.42
CA LEU A 267 -4.11 9.71 -19.22
C LEU A 267 -4.98 8.49 -19.51
N ASP A 268 -5.17 8.07 -20.75
CA ASP A 268 -5.94 6.85 -21.11
C ASP A 268 -5.15 5.55 -20.83
N ILE A 269 -4.82 5.31 -19.56
CA ILE A 269 -4.07 4.15 -19.04
C ILE A 269 -4.72 3.73 -17.71
N PRO A 270 -4.91 2.43 -17.43
CA PRO A 270 -5.38 1.96 -16.12
C PRO A 270 -4.60 2.57 -14.95
N GLU A 271 -5.29 3.09 -13.92
CA GLU A 271 -4.69 3.82 -12.80
C GLU A 271 -3.54 3.05 -12.13
N ARG A 272 -3.77 1.76 -11.81
CA ARG A 272 -2.75 0.89 -11.21
C ARG A 272 -1.50 0.77 -12.07
N ILE A 273 -1.65 0.66 -13.40
CA ILE A 273 -0.50 0.60 -14.32
C ILE A 273 0.29 1.90 -14.29
N GLN A 274 -0.38 3.06 -14.16
CA GLN A 274 0.32 4.35 -14.03
C GLN A 274 1.17 4.40 -12.76
N ILE A 275 0.60 3.97 -11.62
CA ILE A 275 1.31 3.89 -10.34
C ILE A 275 2.48 2.91 -10.43
N TYR A 276 2.31 1.77 -11.11
CA TYR A 276 3.39 0.82 -11.35
C TYR A 276 4.51 1.43 -12.20
N GLU A 277 4.17 2.06 -13.33
CA GLU A 277 5.12 2.69 -14.26
C GLU A 277 5.90 3.86 -13.64
N GLU A 278 5.36 4.57 -12.65
CA GLU A 278 6.10 5.60 -11.90
C GLU A 278 7.33 5.00 -11.21
N SER A 279 7.18 3.80 -10.63
CA SER A 279 8.29 3.11 -9.95
C SER A 279 9.24 2.39 -10.93
N THR A 280 8.71 1.69 -11.94
CA THR A 280 9.50 0.82 -12.83
C THR A 280 10.00 1.50 -14.10
N ARG A 281 9.45 2.67 -14.47
CA ARG A 281 9.42 3.22 -15.84
C ARG A 281 8.56 2.36 -16.78
N SER A 282 8.24 2.92 -17.95
CA SER A 282 7.46 2.22 -18.97
C SER A 282 8.22 0.99 -19.51
N PRO A 283 7.52 -0.16 -19.69
CA PRO A 283 8.15 -1.38 -20.17
C PRO A 283 8.62 -1.25 -21.62
N PRO A 284 9.68 -1.97 -22.00
CA PRO A 284 10.15 -2.01 -23.39
C PRO A 284 9.12 -2.70 -24.29
N LEU A 285 8.88 -2.14 -25.48
CA LEU A 285 7.91 -2.67 -26.45
C LEU A 285 8.53 -3.57 -27.52
N ASP A 286 9.84 -3.82 -27.43
CA ASP A 286 10.61 -4.57 -28.42
C ASP A 286 10.37 -6.08 -28.25
N GLU A 287 10.10 -6.78 -29.35
CA GLU A 287 9.78 -8.23 -29.36
C GLU A 287 10.89 -9.09 -28.71
N ILE A 288 12.16 -8.71 -28.91
CA ILE A 288 13.31 -9.38 -28.30
C ILE A 288 13.29 -9.25 -26.77
N SER A 289 12.96 -8.05 -26.27
CA SER A 289 12.91 -7.78 -24.84
C SER A 289 11.77 -8.55 -24.16
N ILE A 290 10.62 -8.65 -24.83
CA ILE A 290 9.46 -9.43 -24.34
C ILE A 290 9.80 -10.92 -24.35
N GLU A 291 10.50 -11.42 -25.38
CA GLU A 291 10.97 -12.81 -25.41
C GLU A 291 11.93 -13.11 -24.26
N ASP A 292 12.93 -12.25 -24.03
CA ASP A 292 13.90 -12.39 -22.94
C ASP A 292 13.20 -12.39 -21.57
N GLU A 293 12.29 -11.44 -21.33
CA GLU A 293 11.48 -11.39 -20.13
C GLU A 293 10.65 -12.66 -19.94
N SER A 294 9.95 -13.11 -20.99
CA SER A 294 9.12 -14.33 -20.92
C SER A 294 9.94 -15.56 -20.55
N THR A 295 11.18 -15.66 -21.02
CA THR A 295 12.09 -16.75 -20.67
C THR A 295 12.56 -16.64 -19.22
N TRP A 296 12.85 -15.42 -18.76
CA TRP A 296 13.23 -15.16 -17.37
C TRP A 296 12.10 -15.52 -16.39
N ILE A 297 10.87 -15.05 -16.65
CA ILE A 297 9.69 -15.36 -15.83
C ILE A 297 9.46 -16.88 -15.79
N TYR A 298 9.54 -17.55 -16.94
CA TYR A 298 9.39 -19.01 -17.01
C TYR A 298 10.46 -19.76 -16.19
N ASN A 299 11.72 -19.30 -16.25
CA ASN A 299 12.80 -19.87 -15.46
C ASN A 299 12.58 -19.66 -13.95
N GLN A 300 12.06 -18.50 -13.53
CA GLN A 300 11.74 -18.25 -12.12
C GLN A 300 10.59 -19.12 -11.60
N LEU A 301 9.56 -19.32 -12.41
CA LEU A 301 8.42 -20.18 -12.07
C LEU A 301 8.83 -21.66 -11.98
N THR A 302 9.71 -22.13 -12.88
CA THR A 302 10.15 -23.53 -12.92
C THR A 302 11.23 -23.85 -11.87
N SER A 303 12.07 -22.89 -11.50
CA SER A 303 13.15 -23.07 -10.51
C SER A 303 12.65 -23.17 -9.07
N GLY A 304 11.36 -22.87 -8.81
CA GLY A 304 10.77 -22.94 -7.47
C GLY A 304 11.30 -21.87 -6.49
N THR A 305 11.97 -20.84 -7.01
CA THR A 305 12.51 -19.69 -6.25
C THR A 305 11.37 -18.92 -5.58
N ILE A 306 10.21 -18.87 -6.21
CA ILE A 306 8.95 -18.41 -5.60
C ILE A 306 8.19 -19.66 -5.15
N PRO A 307 7.87 -19.80 -3.83
CA PRO A 307 7.01 -20.87 -3.35
C PRO A 307 5.57 -20.65 -3.82
N LEU A 308 5.31 -20.95 -5.09
CA LEU A 308 3.95 -21.19 -5.53
C LEU A 308 3.48 -22.47 -4.85
N HIS A 309 2.53 -22.31 -3.93
CA HIS A 309 1.58 -23.31 -3.43
C HIS A 309 2.12 -24.75 -3.42
N GLY A 310 2.58 -25.20 -2.25
CA GLY A 310 3.35 -26.43 -2.09
C GLY A 310 2.83 -27.62 -2.88
N LYS A 311 3.69 -28.19 -3.75
CA LYS A 311 3.68 -29.53 -4.38
C LYS A 311 2.37 -30.14 -4.92
N GLU A 312 1.22 -29.51 -4.77
CA GLU A 312 -0.05 -29.95 -5.36
C GLU A 312 -0.23 -29.25 -6.72
N GLY A 313 0.51 -29.77 -7.71
CA GLY A 313 -0.01 -29.89 -9.08
C GLY A 313 0.06 -28.69 -10.04
N LEU A 314 0.90 -27.67 -9.81
CA LEU A 314 0.87 -26.44 -10.61
C LEU A 314 2.11 -26.16 -11.50
N GLY A 315 3.06 -27.10 -11.60
CA GLY A 315 4.21 -26.95 -12.51
C GLY A 315 3.91 -27.24 -13.98
N SER A 316 2.64 -27.48 -14.36
CA SER A 316 2.31 -28.10 -15.66
C SER A 316 1.23 -27.42 -16.49
N SER A 317 0.72 -26.22 -16.14
CA SER A 317 -0.39 -25.61 -16.89
C SER A 317 -0.04 -24.37 -17.71
N ILE A 318 0.97 -23.58 -17.33
CA ILE A 318 1.31 -22.33 -18.04
C ILE A 318 2.48 -22.58 -18.99
N SER A 319 2.25 -22.32 -20.28
CA SER A 319 3.30 -22.38 -21.30
C SER A 319 4.00 -21.02 -21.43
N ARG A 320 5.23 -21.02 -21.94
CA ARG A 320 5.93 -19.78 -22.31
C ARG A 320 5.11 -18.93 -23.30
N GLY A 321 4.31 -19.56 -24.15
CA GLY A 321 3.42 -18.87 -25.08
C GLY A 321 2.29 -18.10 -24.39
N ASP A 322 1.82 -18.58 -23.23
CA ASP A 322 0.78 -17.90 -22.45
C ASP A 322 1.36 -16.70 -21.70
N ILE A 323 2.59 -16.83 -21.18
CA ILE A 323 3.33 -15.70 -20.57
C ILE A 323 3.58 -14.61 -21.64
N ASN A 324 4.05 -14.99 -22.83
CA ASN A 324 4.31 -14.01 -23.89
C ASN A 324 3.02 -13.29 -24.31
N LYS A 325 1.90 -14.00 -24.48
CA LYS A 325 0.59 -13.36 -24.73
C LYS A 325 0.17 -12.42 -23.60
N PHE A 326 0.37 -12.81 -22.35
CA PHE A 326 0.07 -11.95 -21.21
C PHE A 326 0.90 -10.67 -21.25
N LEU A 327 2.22 -10.75 -21.49
CA LEU A 327 3.10 -9.59 -21.62
C LEU A 327 2.74 -8.73 -22.83
N GLU A 328 2.44 -9.32 -23.99
CA GLU A 328 1.95 -8.57 -25.14
C GLU A 328 0.64 -7.82 -24.83
N LEU A 329 -0.31 -8.48 -24.19
CA LEU A 329 -1.57 -7.85 -23.78
C LEU A 329 -1.35 -6.75 -22.73
N HIS A 330 -0.49 -6.99 -21.74
CA HIS A 330 -0.22 -6.07 -20.63
C HIS A 330 0.64 -4.86 -21.06
N HIS A 331 1.74 -5.08 -21.79
CA HIS A 331 2.67 -4.03 -22.22
C HIS A 331 2.17 -3.27 -23.44
N LYS A 332 1.66 -3.96 -24.47
CA LYS A 332 1.30 -3.34 -25.77
C LYS A 332 -0.14 -2.86 -25.80
N TYR A 333 -1.05 -3.65 -25.24
CA TYR A 333 -2.49 -3.35 -25.31
C TYR A 333 -3.08 -2.84 -23.99
N LYS A 334 -2.34 -2.97 -22.87
CA LYS A 334 -2.80 -2.68 -21.51
C LYS A 334 -4.14 -3.35 -21.19
N LEU A 335 -4.26 -4.64 -21.53
CA LEU A 335 -5.46 -5.46 -21.37
C LEU A 335 -5.21 -6.63 -20.41
N GLU A 336 -6.17 -6.93 -19.54
CA GLU A 336 -6.18 -8.11 -18.66
C GLU A 336 -6.84 -9.32 -19.36
N ASP A 337 -6.24 -10.51 -19.24
CA ASP A 337 -6.60 -11.74 -20.00
C ASP A 337 -7.77 -12.54 -19.37
N GLN A 338 -8.61 -13.18 -20.20
CA GLN A 338 -9.78 -13.97 -19.77
C GLN A 338 -9.55 -15.47 -19.93
N ASN A 339 -9.59 -16.22 -18.82
CA ASN A 339 -9.13 -17.61 -18.76
C ASN A 339 -10.27 -18.66 -18.81
N GLU A 340 -9.93 -19.85 -19.31
CA GLU A 340 -10.82 -20.94 -19.72
C GLU A 340 -11.36 -21.80 -18.55
N LYS A 341 -12.56 -22.39 -18.73
CA LYS A 341 -13.29 -23.39 -17.91
C LYS A 341 -14.38 -22.85 -16.95
N PRO A 342 -15.50 -23.59 -16.78
CA PRO A 342 -16.78 -23.08 -16.26
C PRO A 342 -16.64 -22.44 -14.87
N PRO A 343 -17.37 -21.36 -14.57
CA PRO A 343 -16.99 -20.44 -13.54
C PRO A 343 -17.49 -20.92 -12.19
N LYS A 344 -16.52 -21.28 -11.36
CA LYS A 344 -16.56 -20.89 -9.96
C LYS A 344 -15.70 -19.64 -9.85
N ILE A 345 -15.97 -18.79 -8.88
CA ILE A 345 -15.08 -17.66 -8.60
C ILE A 345 -13.65 -18.18 -8.38
N LYS A 346 -12.69 -17.67 -9.16
CA LYS A 346 -11.28 -18.09 -9.17
C LYS A 346 -10.41 -16.94 -8.69
N TRP A 347 -9.47 -17.23 -7.81
CA TRP A 347 -8.39 -16.30 -7.48
C TRP A 347 -7.26 -16.53 -8.49
N HIS A 348 -6.97 -15.55 -9.35
CA HIS A 348 -6.00 -15.65 -10.45
C HIS A 348 -4.56 -15.50 -9.96
N LYS A 349 -4.18 -16.30 -8.96
CA LYS A 349 -2.87 -16.26 -8.30
C LYS A 349 -1.71 -16.30 -9.29
N GLU A 350 -1.83 -17.10 -10.34
CA GLU A 350 -0.80 -17.27 -11.35
C GLU A 350 -0.54 -15.96 -12.12
N LEU A 351 -1.60 -15.26 -12.54
CA LEU A 351 -1.48 -13.98 -13.25
C LEU A 351 -0.85 -12.91 -12.37
N TRP A 352 -1.28 -12.83 -11.10
CA TRP A 352 -0.66 -11.94 -10.12
C TRP A 352 0.82 -12.25 -9.91
N THR A 353 1.20 -13.53 -9.86
CA THR A 353 2.63 -13.89 -9.78
C THR A 353 3.43 -13.55 -11.02
N ILE A 354 2.82 -13.59 -12.21
CA ILE A 354 3.47 -13.16 -13.44
C ILE A 354 3.68 -11.65 -13.41
N GLN A 355 2.68 -10.87 -12.98
CA GLN A 355 2.81 -9.41 -12.84
C GLN A 355 3.86 -9.02 -11.79
N ASP A 356 3.91 -9.72 -10.65
CA ASP A 356 4.95 -9.50 -9.64
C ASP A 356 6.35 -9.81 -10.18
N LEU A 357 6.47 -10.79 -11.08
CA LEU A 357 7.73 -11.15 -11.74
C LEU A 357 8.10 -10.14 -12.83
N ASP A 358 7.17 -9.68 -13.66
CA ASP A 358 7.33 -8.58 -14.62
C ASP A 358 7.88 -7.33 -13.91
N ARG A 359 7.25 -6.93 -12.79
CA ARG A 359 7.74 -5.83 -11.95
C ARG A 359 9.18 -6.02 -11.49
N LYS A 360 9.53 -7.22 -11.00
CA LYS A 360 10.89 -7.54 -10.54
C LYS A 360 11.90 -7.51 -11.69
N TRP A 361 11.51 -8.00 -12.85
CA TRP A 361 12.34 -7.98 -14.05
C TRP A 361 12.62 -6.55 -14.51
N LEU A 362 11.60 -5.69 -14.55
CA LEU A 362 11.73 -4.28 -14.89
C LEU A 362 12.63 -3.53 -13.90
N LEU A 363 12.47 -3.75 -12.59
CA LEU A 363 13.35 -3.16 -11.56
C LEU A 363 14.81 -3.63 -11.71
N LEU A 364 15.02 -4.92 -11.97
CA LEU A 364 16.34 -5.48 -12.23
C LEU A 364 16.99 -4.84 -13.46
N HIS A 365 16.26 -4.71 -14.57
CA HIS A 365 16.75 -4.06 -15.79
C HIS A 365 17.04 -2.57 -15.58
N LYS A 366 16.17 -1.85 -14.84
CA LYS A 366 16.40 -0.46 -14.47
C LYS A 366 17.71 -0.32 -13.68
N ARG A 367 17.92 -1.16 -12.67
CA ARG A 367 19.15 -1.16 -11.86
C ARG A 367 20.39 -1.48 -12.69
N LYS A 368 20.33 -2.50 -13.53
CA LYS A 368 21.42 -2.84 -14.48
C LYS A 368 21.76 -1.68 -15.40
N SER A 369 20.76 -1.02 -15.99
CA SER A 369 20.96 0.11 -16.90
C SER A 369 21.63 1.30 -16.20
N VAL A 370 21.24 1.58 -14.94
CA VAL A 370 21.86 2.62 -14.11
C VAL A 370 23.32 2.26 -13.80
N LEU A 371 23.59 1.05 -13.33
CA LEU A 371 24.96 0.59 -13.03
C LEU A 371 25.85 0.55 -14.27
N GLN A 372 25.34 0.07 -15.41
CA GLN A 372 26.08 0.06 -16.66
C GLN A 372 26.44 1.47 -17.12
N SER A 373 25.51 2.43 -16.99
CA SER A 373 25.76 3.84 -17.30
C SER A 373 26.81 4.45 -16.35
N TYR A 374 26.81 4.02 -15.09
CA TYR A 374 27.81 4.43 -14.10
C TYR A 374 29.19 3.83 -14.42
N TYR A 375 29.29 2.53 -14.72
CA TYR A 375 30.55 1.86 -15.05
C TYR A 375 31.21 2.42 -16.31
N LYS A 376 30.41 2.82 -17.31
CA LYS A 376 30.92 3.45 -18.55
C LYS A 376 31.72 4.73 -18.28
N ARG A 377 31.49 5.43 -17.17
CA ARG A 377 32.28 6.61 -16.77
C ARG A 377 33.75 6.27 -16.47
N PHE A 378 34.05 4.99 -16.21
CA PHE A 378 35.38 4.49 -15.89
C PHE A 378 36.12 3.87 -17.10
N GLU A 379 35.55 3.93 -18.32
CA GLU A 379 36.15 3.33 -19.54
C GLU A 379 37.58 3.80 -19.83
N CYS A 380 37.94 5.02 -19.41
CA CYS A 380 39.27 5.60 -19.60
C CYS A 380 40.31 5.23 -18.53
N THR A 381 40.01 4.31 -17.60
CA THR A 381 40.92 3.92 -16.51
C THR A 381 41.95 2.86 -16.93
N VAL A 382 43.02 2.73 -16.14
CA VAL A 382 44.19 1.86 -16.42
C VAL A 382 43.82 0.35 -16.47
N ASN A 383 42.70 -0.05 -15.85
CA ASN A 383 42.26 -1.44 -15.73
C ASN A 383 41.07 -1.80 -16.66
N HIS A 384 41.16 -1.40 -17.93
CA HIS A 384 40.09 -1.60 -18.92
C HIS A 384 39.59 -3.06 -19.04
N GLN A 385 40.49 -4.04 -18.99
CA GLN A 385 40.12 -5.46 -19.08
C GLN A 385 39.26 -5.95 -17.90
N LEU A 386 39.56 -5.46 -16.69
CA LEU A 386 38.80 -5.79 -15.49
C LEU A 386 37.40 -5.14 -15.55
N LEU A 387 37.34 -3.90 -16.03
CA LEU A 387 36.07 -3.20 -16.23
C LEU A 387 35.18 -3.91 -17.26
N GLU A 388 35.74 -4.32 -18.40
CA GLU A 388 35.02 -5.11 -19.42
C GLU A 388 34.50 -6.44 -18.84
N SER A 389 35.30 -7.14 -18.02
CA SER A 389 34.88 -8.37 -17.34
C SER A 389 33.70 -8.12 -16.39
N VAL A 390 33.75 -7.06 -15.59
CA VAL A 390 32.66 -6.68 -14.67
C VAL A 390 31.40 -6.29 -15.42
N ILE A 391 31.51 -5.54 -16.52
CA ILE A 391 30.36 -5.19 -17.38
C ILE A 391 29.75 -6.46 -17.97
N THR A 392 30.57 -7.38 -18.48
CA THR A 392 30.12 -8.67 -19.03
C THR A 392 29.39 -9.50 -17.96
N SER A 393 29.90 -9.53 -16.73
CA SER A 393 29.25 -10.20 -15.60
C SER A 393 27.91 -9.56 -15.23
N LEU A 394 27.82 -8.23 -15.23
CA LEU A 394 26.59 -7.50 -14.96
C LEU A 394 25.51 -7.79 -16.03
N GLU A 395 25.90 -7.81 -17.30
CA GLU A 395 25.01 -8.13 -18.42
C GLU A 395 24.46 -9.55 -18.29
N ALA A 396 25.32 -10.52 -17.98
CA ALA A 396 24.96 -11.93 -17.80
C ALA A 396 24.15 -12.24 -16.52
N SER A 397 24.04 -11.31 -15.57
CA SER A 397 23.40 -11.56 -14.27
C SER A 397 21.89 -11.78 -14.39
N GLU A 398 21.34 -12.91 -13.94
CA GLU A 398 19.89 -13.19 -14.04
C GLU A 398 19.12 -12.85 -12.76
N SER A 399 19.79 -12.49 -11.68
CA SER A 399 19.13 -12.18 -10.40
C SER A 399 19.70 -10.94 -9.75
N GLU A 400 18.93 -10.33 -8.86
CA GLU A 400 19.38 -9.19 -8.05
C GLU A 400 20.65 -9.51 -7.25
N ARG A 401 20.78 -10.75 -6.78
CA ARG A 401 21.97 -11.22 -6.05
C ARG A 401 23.22 -11.22 -6.92
N GLU A 402 23.09 -11.65 -8.17
CA GLU A 402 24.22 -11.67 -9.11
C GLU A 402 24.63 -10.23 -9.50
N VAL A 403 23.67 -9.31 -9.56
CA VAL A 403 23.94 -7.88 -9.73
C VAL A 403 24.66 -7.29 -8.53
N ASP A 404 24.23 -7.62 -7.30
CA ASP A 404 24.93 -7.20 -6.07
C ASP A 404 26.37 -7.75 -6.02
N ASP A 405 26.58 -9.00 -6.46
CA ASP A 405 27.90 -9.62 -6.50
C ASP A 405 28.82 -8.93 -7.54
N ALA A 406 28.27 -8.58 -8.72
CA ALA A 406 29.00 -7.84 -9.74
C ALA A 406 29.34 -6.40 -9.28
N ASP A 407 28.43 -5.74 -8.58
CA ASP A 407 28.63 -4.41 -8.00
C ASP A 407 29.63 -4.43 -6.84
N ALA A 408 29.61 -5.46 -6.00
CA ALA A 408 30.63 -5.65 -4.97
C ALA A 408 32.04 -5.79 -5.57
N LYS A 409 32.19 -6.53 -6.67
CA LYS A 409 33.46 -6.63 -7.41
C LYS A 409 33.87 -5.29 -8.02
N PHE A 410 32.93 -4.54 -8.58
CA PHE A 410 33.18 -3.19 -9.10
C PHE A 410 33.71 -2.27 -8.00
N ASN A 411 32.96 -2.14 -6.90
CA ASN A 411 33.27 -1.25 -5.78
C ASN A 411 34.59 -1.60 -5.06
N LEU A 412 35.01 -2.86 -5.11
CA LEU A 412 36.31 -3.28 -4.58
C LEU A 412 37.48 -2.69 -5.38
N HIS A 413 37.38 -2.68 -6.71
CA HIS A 413 38.48 -2.27 -7.59
C HIS A 413 38.39 -0.81 -8.07
N PHE A 414 37.18 -0.26 -8.10
CA PHE A 414 36.88 1.11 -8.50
C PHE A 414 36.11 1.80 -7.36
N PRO A 415 36.75 2.07 -6.21
CA PRO A 415 36.08 2.74 -5.12
C PRO A 415 35.62 4.13 -5.59
N PRO A 416 34.44 4.60 -5.18
CA PRO A 416 33.84 5.86 -5.64
C PRO A 416 34.70 7.11 -5.40
N ASP A 417 35.75 6.98 -4.57
CA ASP A 417 36.68 8.04 -4.19
C ASP A 417 37.76 8.40 -5.23
N GLU A 418 37.96 7.61 -6.30
CA GLU A 418 39.08 7.79 -7.25
C GLU A 418 38.78 8.72 -8.44
N ILE A 419 37.50 9.06 -8.68
CA ILE A 419 37.10 10.04 -9.70
C ILE A 419 36.64 11.31 -8.98
N GLY A 420 37.17 12.46 -9.43
CA GLY A 420 36.98 13.76 -8.80
C GLY A 420 35.54 13.99 -8.35
N ALA A 421 35.37 14.13 -7.03
CA ALA A 421 34.18 14.71 -6.44
C ALA A 421 33.92 16.06 -7.11
N ASP A 422 32.69 16.25 -7.59
CA ASP A 422 32.16 17.59 -7.76
C ASP A 422 32.43 18.38 -6.47
N GLU A 423 32.91 19.61 -6.63
CA GLU A 423 33.17 20.54 -5.54
C GLU A 423 31.84 21.02 -4.93
N GLY A 424 31.11 20.14 -4.25
CA GLY A 424 29.79 20.41 -3.66
C GLY A 424 29.54 19.60 -2.39
N GLN A 425 29.49 20.32 -1.28
CA GLN A 425 28.91 20.06 0.07
C GLN A 425 28.89 18.62 0.66
N TYR A 426 29.46 18.51 1.87
CA TYR A 426 29.50 17.36 2.78
C TYR A 426 30.20 16.07 2.29
N LYS A 427 31.51 16.00 2.56
CA LYS A 427 32.27 14.75 2.44
C LYS A 427 31.81 13.75 3.50
N ARG A 428 31.14 12.66 3.08
CA ARG A 428 30.88 11.50 3.93
C ARG A 428 32.19 11.02 4.62
N PRO A 429 32.16 10.52 5.87
CA PRO A 429 33.35 10.02 6.55
C PRO A 429 34.04 8.92 5.73
N LYS A 430 35.35 9.04 5.53
CA LYS A 430 36.15 8.09 4.75
C LYS A 430 36.24 6.74 5.47
N ARG A 431 35.44 5.74 5.09
CA ARG A 431 35.64 4.34 5.52
C ARG A 431 36.88 3.78 4.80
N LYS A 432 38.03 3.77 5.48
CA LYS A 432 39.26 3.15 4.97
C LYS A 432 39.22 1.65 5.25
N SER A 433 38.92 0.84 4.24
CA SER A 433 39.05 -0.62 4.37
C SER A 433 40.53 -1.03 4.44
N LEU A 434 40.80 -2.14 5.13
CA LEU A 434 42.15 -2.72 5.16
C LEU A 434 42.63 -3.06 3.74
N TYR A 435 41.73 -3.49 2.86
CA TYR A 435 41.99 -3.66 1.43
C TYR A 435 42.51 -2.38 0.75
N SER A 436 41.85 -1.23 0.94
CA SER A 436 42.29 0.07 0.38
C SER A 436 43.67 0.48 0.91
N ILE A 437 43.95 0.19 2.19
CA ILE A 437 45.26 0.45 2.81
C ILE A 437 46.34 -0.42 2.17
N CYS A 438 46.08 -1.72 1.98
CA CYS A 438 46.99 -2.66 1.33
C CYS A 438 47.26 -2.28 -0.14
N SER A 439 46.21 -1.90 -0.88
CA SER A 439 46.31 -1.46 -2.27
C SER A 439 47.17 -0.19 -2.40
N LYS A 440 46.92 0.83 -1.57
CA LYS A 440 47.72 2.07 -1.52
C LYS A 440 49.17 1.84 -1.10
N ALA A 441 49.44 0.81 -0.32
CA ALA A 441 50.79 0.41 0.08
C ALA A 441 51.53 -0.40 -1.00
N GLY A 442 50.89 -0.70 -2.14
CA GLY A 442 51.50 -1.44 -3.24
C GLY A 442 51.57 -2.96 -3.01
N LEU A 443 50.82 -3.49 -2.04
CA LEU A 443 50.86 -4.92 -1.69
C LEU A 443 50.26 -5.82 -2.79
N TRP A 444 49.64 -5.25 -3.82
CA TRP A 444 48.96 -5.99 -4.89
C TRP A 444 49.96 -6.74 -5.78
N GLU A 445 51.19 -6.22 -5.88
CA GLU A 445 52.30 -6.92 -6.54
C GLU A 445 52.69 -8.21 -5.81
N VAL A 446 52.55 -8.24 -4.47
CA VAL A 446 52.78 -9.45 -3.67
C VAL A 446 51.58 -10.39 -3.78
N ALA A 447 50.36 -9.84 -3.76
CA ALA A 447 49.13 -10.62 -3.90
C ALA A 447 49.08 -11.41 -5.23
N ASN A 448 49.42 -10.75 -6.35
CA ASN A 448 49.48 -11.35 -7.68
C ASN A 448 50.53 -12.47 -7.82
N LYS A 449 51.48 -12.60 -6.88
CA LYS A 449 52.48 -13.67 -6.88
C LYS A 449 52.01 -14.92 -6.12
N PHE A 450 50.91 -14.84 -5.34
CA PHE A 450 50.40 -16.01 -4.63
C PHE A 450 49.87 -17.05 -5.61
N GLY A 451 49.11 -16.69 -6.64
CA GLY A 451 48.57 -17.68 -7.56
C GLY A 451 47.73 -17.11 -8.70
N TYR A 452 46.76 -17.88 -9.16
CA TYR A 452 45.78 -17.44 -10.17
C TYR A 452 45.04 -16.19 -9.70
N SER A 453 44.58 -15.38 -10.65
CA SER A 453 43.67 -14.28 -10.34
C SER A 453 42.34 -14.82 -9.76
N SER A 454 41.59 -13.97 -9.05
CA SER A 454 40.26 -14.35 -8.52
C SER A 454 39.34 -14.87 -9.63
N GLU A 455 39.34 -14.21 -10.79
CA GLU A 455 38.55 -14.58 -11.97
C GLU A 455 38.98 -15.93 -12.55
N GLU A 456 40.29 -16.17 -12.69
CA GLU A 456 40.82 -17.46 -13.15
C GLU A 456 40.45 -18.60 -12.22
N PHE A 457 40.54 -18.37 -10.90
CA PHE A 457 40.13 -19.34 -9.90
C PHE A 457 38.61 -19.63 -9.96
N GLY A 458 37.79 -18.59 -10.11
CA GLY A 458 36.35 -18.71 -10.31
C GLY A 458 35.98 -19.54 -11.53
N MET A 459 36.63 -19.31 -12.68
CA MET A 459 36.42 -20.07 -13.92
C MET A 459 36.87 -21.54 -13.84
N GLN A 460 37.85 -21.83 -12.98
CA GLN A 460 38.27 -23.22 -12.71
C GLN A 460 37.26 -23.95 -11.82
N LEU A 461 36.74 -23.27 -10.78
CA LEU A 461 35.68 -23.79 -9.92
C LEU A 461 34.37 -24.05 -10.69
N SER A 462 34.01 -23.17 -11.63
CA SER A 462 32.84 -23.33 -12.50
C SER A 462 33.02 -24.39 -13.59
N LEU A 463 34.24 -24.95 -13.75
CA LEU A 463 34.64 -25.87 -14.82
C LEU A 463 34.51 -25.29 -16.24
N GLU A 464 34.33 -23.97 -16.39
CA GLU A 464 34.22 -23.28 -17.67
C GLU A 464 35.56 -23.26 -18.43
N LYS A 465 36.69 -23.27 -17.70
CA LYS A 465 38.02 -23.48 -18.26
C LYS A 465 38.64 -24.75 -17.70
N MET A 466 39.01 -25.68 -18.59
CA MET A 466 39.93 -26.77 -18.24
C MET A 466 41.28 -26.18 -17.80
N ARG A 467 41.88 -26.74 -16.74
CA ARG A 467 43.23 -26.43 -16.25
C ARG A 467 44.22 -26.60 -17.42
N ARG A 468 44.60 -25.49 -18.06
CA ARG A 468 45.46 -25.50 -19.25
C ARG A 468 46.93 -25.19 -18.93
N ASP A 469 47.21 -24.42 -17.88
CA ASP A 469 48.56 -24.00 -17.49
C ASP A 469 48.85 -24.30 -16.00
N GLU A 470 49.98 -24.95 -15.74
CA GLU A 470 50.50 -25.20 -14.38
C GLU A 470 50.98 -23.89 -13.75
N LEU A 471 50.63 -23.66 -12.49
CA LEU A 471 50.93 -22.43 -11.77
C LEU A 471 52.44 -22.29 -11.54
N GLU A 472 53.09 -21.33 -12.20
CA GLU A 472 54.53 -21.08 -12.06
C GLU A 472 54.86 -20.48 -10.68
N ASN A 473 55.48 -21.28 -9.80
CA ASN A 473 55.87 -20.80 -8.48
C ASN A 473 57.13 -19.91 -8.54
N PRO A 474 57.16 -18.77 -7.81
CA PRO A 474 58.36 -17.98 -7.66
C PRO A 474 59.53 -18.81 -7.10
N LYS A 475 60.74 -18.55 -7.62
CA LYS A 475 61.97 -19.18 -7.14
C LYS A 475 62.38 -18.68 -5.75
N GLU A 476 62.02 -17.44 -5.44
CA GLU A 476 62.23 -16.78 -4.15
C GLU A 476 61.13 -17.18 -3.16
N THR A 477 61.49 -17.19 -1.88
CA THR A 477 60.55 -17.50 -0.79
C THR A 477 59.59 -16.32 -0.55
N PRO A 478 58.37 -16.57 0.01
CA PRO A 478 57.42 -15.49 0.28
C PRO A 478 57.98 -14.36 1.16
N GLU A 479 58.82 -14.70 2.14
CA GLU A 479 59.44 -13.74 3.06
C GLU A 479 60.46 -12.82 2.35
N GLU A 480 61.24 -13.38 1.42
CA GLU A 480 62.20 -12.61 0.61
C GLU A 480 61.47 -11.59 -0.26
N ILE A 481 60.37 -11.99 -0.91
CA ILE A 481 59.55 -11.07 -1.71
C ILE A 481 58.92 -10.01 -0.83
N ALA A 482 58.34 -10.39 0.31
CA ALA A 482 57.69 -9.47 1.24
C ALA A 482 58.65 -8.45 1.85
N SER A 483 59.93 -8.82 2.06
CA SER A 483 60.95 -7.90 2.59
C SER A 483 61.18 -6.66 1.70
N ASN A 484 60.87 -6.76 0.40
CA ASN A 484 61.00 -5.64 -0.53
C ASN A 484 59.85 -4.62 -0.41
N PHE A 485 58.75 -4.96 0.28
CA PHE A 485 57.53 -4.14 0.39
C PHE A 485 57.24 -3.66 1.82
N THR A 486 58.22 -3.74 2.73
CA THR A 486 58.07 -3.20 4.09
C THR A 486 57.94 -1.67 4.03
N CYS A 487 56.97 -1.12 4.76
CA CYS A 487 56.73 0.32 4.83
C CYS A 487 56.34 0.75 6.25
N ALA A 488 56.12 2.05 6.49
CA ALA A 488 55.76 2.56 7.81
C ALA A 488 54.45 1.96 8.37
N MET A 489 53.58 1.43 7.51
CA MET A 489 52.33 0.76 7.92
C MET A 489 52.49 -0.76 8.07
N PHE A 490 53.55 -1.34 7.47
CA PHE A 490 53.84 -2.77 7.47
C PHE A 490 55.33 -2.98 7.76
N GLU A 491 55.69 -2.95 9.04
CA GLU A 491 57.09 -2.91 9.49
C GLU A 491 57.84 -4.23 9.29
N THR A 492 57.13 -5.36 9.32
CA THR A 492 57.72 -6.70 9.22
C THR A 492 57.30 -7.40 7.92
N PRO A 493 58.15 -8.28 7.35
CA PRO A 493 57.78 -9.11 6.19
C PRO A 493 56.52 -9.96 6.47
N GLU A 494 56.31 -10.40 7.71
CA GLU A 494 55.11 -11.12 8.12
C GLU A 494 53.85 -10.25 8.06
N ALA A 495 53.93 -8.97 8.44
CA ALA A 495 52.83 -8.02 8.34
C ALA A 495 52.46 -7.73 6.89
N VAL A 496 53.47 -7.58 6.01
CA VAL A 496 53.31 -7.46 4.56
C VAL A 496 52.59 -8.70 4.00
N LEU A 497 53.04 -9.91 4.37
CA LEU A 497 52.38 -11.15 3.95
C LEU A 497 50.94 -11.24 4.47
N LYS A 498 50.67 -10.87 5.73
CA LYS A 498 49.32 -10.84 6.30
C LYS A 498 48.41 -9.88 5.52
N GLY A 499 48.88 -8.67 5.22
CA GLY A 499 48.14 -7.69 4.44
C GLY A 499 47.86 -8.16 3.00
N ALA A 500 48.86 -8.74 2.34
CA ALA A 500 48.71 -9.28 0.99
C ALA A 500 47.79 -10.53 0.95
N ARG A 501 47.84 -11.40 1.96
CA ARG A 501 46.92 -12.54 2.09
C ARG A 501 45.48 -12.09 2.29
N HIS A 502 45.26 -11.11 3.15
CA HIS A 502 43.93 -10.53 3.36
C HIS A 502 43.37 -9.95 2.06
N MET A 503 44.21 -9.25 1.29
CA MET A 503 43.81 -8.68 0.00
C MET A 503 43.37 -9.75 -1.00
N ALA A 504 44.18 -10.81 -1.16
CA ALA A 504 43.82 -11.95 -2.01
C ALA A 504 42.55 -12.68 -1.52
N ALA A 505 42.36 -12.79 -0.20
CA ALA A 505 41.16 -13.41 0.37
C ALA A 505 39.89 -12.61 0.07
N VAL A 506 39.97 -11.27 0.18
CA VAL A 506 38.86 -10.36 -0.17
C VAL A 506 38.55 -10.45 -1.66
N GLU A 507 39.56 -10.39 -2.54
CA GLU A 507 39.37 -10.52 -4.01
C GLU A 507 38.68 -11.84 -4.39
N ILE A 508 39.10 -12.97 -3.80
CA ILE A 508 38.45 -14.27 -4.03
C ILE A 508 37.00 -14.26 -3.53
N SER A 509 36.73 -13.63 -2.38
CA SER A 509 35.39 -13.59 -1.78
C SER A 509 34.41 -12.66 -2.50
N CYS A 510 34.91 -11.64 -3.21
CA CYS A 510 34.13 -10.69 -4.00
C CYS A 510 33.91 -11.17 -5.45
N GLU A 511 34.54 -12.27 -5.87
CA GLU A 511 34.40 -12.77 -7.24
C GLU A 511 33.02 -13.44 -7.48
N PRO A 512 32.21 -12.97 -8.44
CA PRO A 512 30.87 -13.50 -8.71
C PRO A 512 30.85 -15.01 -9.00
N CYS A 513 31.79 -15.51 -9.81
CA CYS A 513 31.86 -16.94 -10.14
C CYS A 513 32.11 -17.82 -8.90
N VAL A 514 32.94 -17.34 -7.96
CA VAL A 514 33.24 -18.07 -6.71
C VAL A 514 31.99 -18.07 -5.82
N ARG A 515 31.36 -16.91 -5.61
CA ARG A 515 30.14 -16.79 -4.80
C ARG A 515 29.00 -17.65 -5.33
N LYS A 516 28.75 -17.60 -6.65
CA LYS A 516 27.76 -18.43 -7.35
C LYS A 516 28.04 -19.92 -7.17
N TYR A 517 29.30 -20.35 -7.24
CA TYR A 517 29.68 -21.74 -6.97
C TYR A 517 29.34 -22.17 -5.53
N VAL A 518 29.67 -21.34 -4.53
CA VAL A 518 29.41 -21.72 -3.13
C VAL A 518 27.91 -21.70 -2.83
N GLN A 519 27.18 -20.71 -3.31
CA GLN A 519 25.73 -20.60 -3.18
C GLN A 519 25.03 -21.86 -3.74
N ASN A 520 25.31 -22.21 -5.00
CA ASN A 520 24.64 -23.34 -5.67
C ASN A 520 24.93 -24.70 -5.01
N ASN A 521 26.13 -24.90 -4.47
CA ASN A 521 26.55 -26.19 -3.94
C ASN A 521 26.32 -26.35 -2.42
N TYR A 522 26.26 -25.24 -1.66
CA TYR A 522 26.32 -25.29 -0.20
C TYR A 522 25.17 -24.57 0.52
N LEU A 523 24.48 -23.60 -0.10
CA LEU A 523 23.38 -22.85 0.54
C LEU A 523 22.28 -23.80 1.07
N ASP A 524 21.79 -24.71 0.24
CA ASP A 524 20.76 -25.69 0.60
C ASP A 524 21.17 -26.68 1.71
N SER A 525 22.47 -26.77 1.99
CA SER A 525 23.02 -27.69 2.99
C SER A 525 23.22 -27.05 4.35
N ILE A 526 22.89 -25.77 4.50
CA ILE A 526 22.93 -25.08 5.78
C ILE A 526 21.86 -25.65 6.71
N GLU A 527 22.29 -25.90 7.95
CA GLU A 527 21.44 -26.41 9.01
C GLU A 527 21.24 -25.32 10.08
N VAL A 528 19.98 -25.09 10.45
CA VAL A 528 19.57 -24.14 11.49
C VAL A 528 19.35 -24.88 12.80
N SER A 529 19.89 -24.36 13.89
CA SER A 529 19.64 -24.85 15.26
C SER A 529 19.31 -23.68 16.19
N THR A 530 18.42 -23.93 17.17
CA THR A 530 18.05 -22.96 18.20
C THR A 530 18.37 -23.51 19.59
N SER A 531 18.85 -22.62 20.46
CA SER A 531 19.07 -22.90 21.88
C SER A 531 18.43 -21.79 22.72
N PRO A 532 17.71 -22.11 23.81
CA PRO A 532 17.13 -21.08 24.66
C PRO A 532 18.21 -20.36 25.45
N THR A 533 18.06 -19.03 25.56
CA THR A 533 18.84 -18.22 26.50
C THR A 533 18.40 -18.53 27.94
N PRO A 534 19.15 -18.11 28.98
CA PRO A 534 18.73 -18.30 30.36
C PRO A 534 17.31 -17.75 30.62
N ASP A 535 17.01 -16.58 30.06
CA ASP A 535 15.70 -15.93 30.16
C ASP A 535 14.63 -16.65 29.35
N GLY A 536 14.94 -17.04 28.10
CA GLY A 536 14.02 -17.80 27.27
C GLY A 536 13.71 -19.19 27.80
N ASN A 537 14.63 -19.80 28.55
CA ASN A 537 14.37 -21.09 29.16
C ASN A 537 13.27 -21.02 30.24
N ILE A 538 13.20 -19.89 30.95
CA ILE A 538 12.19 -19.60 31.98
C ILE A 538 10.89 -19.10 31.34
N ALA A 539 10.98 -18.18 30.38
CA ALA A 539 9.82 -17.52 29.76
C ALA A 539 9.03 -18.43 28.79
N ILE A 540 9.73 -19.28 28.03
CA ILE A 540 9.10 -20.17 27.06
C ILE A 540 8.63 -21.44 27.77
N ASP A 541 7.38 -21.40 28.23
CA ASP A 541 6.64 -22.54 28.73
C ASP A 541 5.93 -23.33 27.60
N GLY A 542 5.18 -24.38 27.95
CA GLY A 542 4.47 -25.22 26.97
C GLY A 542 3.30 -24.54 26.25
N SER A 543 2.85 -23.37 26.72
CA SER A 543 1.75 -22.58 26.14
C SER A 543 2.24 -21.37 25.35
N HIS A 544 3.52 -21.03 25.48
CA HIS A 544 4.14 -19.91 24.79
C HIS A 544 4.14 -20.10 23.27
N GLN A 545 4.00 -19.01 22.51
CA GLN A 545 4.00 -19.01 21.04
C GLN A 545 5.28 -19.61 20.43
N PHE A 546 6.41 -19.56 21.17
CA PHE A 546 7.72 -20.07 20.75
C PHE A 546 8.01 -21.51 21.23
N ALA A 547 7.08 -22.17 21.91
CA ALA A 547 7.30 -23.51 22.46
C ALA A 547 7.75 -24.52 21.39
N GLY A 548 7.17 -24.43 20.18
CA GLY A 548 7.49 -25.31 19.06
C GLY A 548 8.88 -25.09 18.42
N VAL A 549 9.54 -23.97 18.70
CA VAL A 549 10.86 -23.62 18.13
C VAL A 549 11.97 -23.51 19.16
N LYS A 550 11.68 -23.80 20.44
CA LYS A 550 12.63 -23.68 21.56
C LYS A 550 13.88 -24.56 21.41
N TRP A 551 13.70 -25.77 20.90
CA TRP A 551 14.77 -26.79 20.79
C TRP A 551 14.85 -27.35 19.37
N LEU A 552 15.11 -26.48 18.39
CA LEU A 552 15.32 -26.89 17.01
C LEU A 552 16.77 -27.36 16.85
N GLN A 553 16.99 -28.54 16.28
CA GLN A 553 18.34 -29.06 16.05
C GLN A 553 18.51 -29.45 14.60
N ARG A 554 19.55 -28.89 13.97
CA ARG A 554 20.06 -29.31 12.66
C ARG A 554 19.00 -29.41 11.57
N LYS A 555 18.11 -28.41 11.49
CA LYS A 555 17.05 -28.39 10.49
C LYS A 555 17.56 -27.78 9.17
N PRO A 556 17.51 -28.50 8.03
CA PRO A 556 17.95 -27.95 6.75
C PRO A 556 16.97 -26.89 6.22
N LEU A 557 17.47 -25.94 5.42
CA LEU A 557 16.69 -24.82 4.86
C LEU A 557 15.43 -25.29 4.11
N ASN A 558 15.54 -26.35 3.32
CA ASN A 558 14.44 -26.87 2.49
C ASN A 558 13.27 -27.51 3.26
N ARG A 559 13.42 -27.74 4.57
CA ARG A 559 12.35 -28.28 5.44
C ARG A 559 11.60 -27.22 6.21
N PHE A 560 11.97 -25.94 6.09
CA PHE A 560 11.21 -24.86 6.70
C PHE A 560 9.90 -24.65 5.94
N GLU A 561 8.80 -24.65 6.69
CA GLU A 561 7.46 -24.49 6.17
C GLU A 561 6.71 -23.45 7.02
N GLY A 562 5.81 -22.71 6.39
CA GLY A 562 4.95 -21.74 7.05
C GLY A 562 5.70 -20.59 7.74
N ALA A 563 5.13 -20.12 8.85
CA ALA A 563 5.68 -19.03 9.67
C ALA A 563 6.79 -19.46 10.65
N GLN A 564 7.30 -20.70 10.56
CA GLN A 564 8.25 -21.22 11.56
C GLN A 564 9.51 -20.37 11.68
N TRP A 565 10.06 -19.90 10.55
CA TRP A 565 11.25 -19.04 10.55
C TRP A 565 10.96 -17.67 11.18
N LEU A 566 9.81 -17.06 10.88
CA LEU A 566 9.42 -15.77 11.48
C LEU A 566 9.31 -15.85 13.01
N LEU A 567 8.83 -16.99 13.54
CA LEU A 567 8.81 -17.23 14.98
C LEU A 567 10.21 -17.34 15.59
N ILE A 568 11.15 -17.97 14.88
CA ILE A 568 12.55 -18.07 15.32
C ILE A 568 13.19 -16.68 15.33
N GLN A 569 13.01 -15.93 14.24
CA GLN A 569 13.54 -14.56 14.11
C GLN A 569 13.01 -13.66 15.24
N LYS A 570 11.70 -13.69 15.51
CA LYS A 570 11.12 -12.90 16.61
C LYS A 570 11.64 -13.31 17.99
N ALA A 571 11.82 -14.61 18.22
CA ALA A 571 12.35 -15.09 19.49
C ALA A 571 13.83 -14.70 19.69
N GLU A 572 14.60 -14.58 18.60
CA GLU A 572 15.97 -14.05 18.58
C GLU A 572 15.97 -12.54 18.87
N GLU A 573 15.10 -11.76 18.22
CA GLU A 573 14.91 -10.32 18.46
C GLU A 573 14.50 -10.03 19.93
N GLU A 574 13.63 -10.86 20.50
CA GLU A 574 13.24 -10.80 21.92
C GLU A 574 14.32 -11.36 22.88
N LYS A 575 15.46 -11.81 22.36
CA LYS A 575 16.61 -12.39 23.11
C LYS A 575 16.24 -13.63 23.95
N LEU A 576 15.19 -14.35 23.58
CA LEU A 576 14.75 -15.58 24.24
C LEU A 576 15.44 -16.82 23.64
N LEU A 577 15.79 -16.78 22.36
CA LEU A 577 16.52 -17.85 21.68
C LEU A 577 17.82 -17.32 21.07
N GLU A 578 18.83 -18.16 21.08
CA GLU A 578 20.03 -18.02 20.26
C GLU A 578 19.89 -18.90 19.02
N VAL A 579 20.17 -18.33 17.84
CA VAL A 579 19.99 -19.00 16.55
C VAL A 579 21.34 -19.17 15.89
N THR A 580 21.64 -20.39 15.45
CA THR A 580 22.90 -20.73 14.79
C THR A 580 22.64 -21.36 13.44
N LEU A 581 23.24 -20.78 12.38
CA LEU A 581 23.21 -21.32 11.03
C LEU A 581 24.61 -21.80 10.71
N LYS A 582 24.78 -23.11 10.52
CA LYS A 582 26.09 -23.71 10.28
C LYS A 582 26.05 -24.66 9.11
N LEU A 583 27.15 -24.68 8.35
CA LEU A 583 27.40 -25.71 7.37
C LEU A 583 27.87 -26.99 8.11
N PRO A 584 27.30 -28.17 7.83
CA PRO A 584 27.76 -29.43 8.42
C PRO A 584 29.24 -29.68 8.12
N GLU A 585 29.98 -30.23 9.10
CA GLU A 585 31.42 -30.44 9.00
C GLU A 585 31.83 -31.22 7.74
N ASP A 586 31.08 -32.25 7.36
CA ASP A 586 31.32 -33.04 6.15
C ASP A 586 31.30 -32.19 4.87
N ARG A 587 30.36 -31.23 4.80
CA ARG A 587 30.22 -30.33 3.64
C ARG A 587 31.26 -29.22 3.67
N LEU A 588 31.58 -28.69 4.84
CA LEU A 588 32.66 -27.72 5.00
C LEU A 588 34.02 -28.32 4.59
N ASN A 589 34.31 -29.55 5.01
CA ASN A 589 35.54 -30.25 4.62
C ASN A 589 35.60 -30.48 3.10
N LYS A 590 34.47 -30.77 2.46
CA LYS A 590 34.38 -30.86 1.01
C LYS A 590 34.69 -29.53 0.33
N LEU A 591 34.07 -28.43 0.78
CA LEU A 591 34.35 -27.08 0.26
C LEU A 591 35.84 -26.73 0.35
N ILE A 592 36.46 -27.00 1.50
CA ILE A 592 37.89 -26.79 1.71
C ILE A 592 38.72 -27.68 0.76
N THR A 593 38.31 -28.92 0.52
CA THR A 593 38.99 -29.84 -0.40
C THR A 593 38.91 -29.33 -1.84
N ASP A 594 37.71 -28.95 -2.28
CA ASP A 594 37.47 -28.41 -3.63
C ASP A 594 38.33 -27.15 -3.86
N PHE A 595 38.33 -26.20 -2.92
CA PHE A 595 39.14 -24.97 -3.01
C PHE A 595 40.65 -25.26 -3.07
N ASN A 596 41.12 -26.24 -2.27
CA ASN A 596 42.52 -26.63 -2.28
C ASN A 596 42.93 -27.33 -3.60
N GLU A 597 42.05 -28.13 -4.20
CA GLU A 597 42.33 -28.84 -5.45
C GLU A 597 42.56 -27.88 -6.62
N TYR A 598 41.80 -26.79 -6.69
CA TYR A 598 41.88 -25.84 -7.80
C TYR A 598 42.86 -24.67 -7.58
N TYR A 599 43.12 -24.25 -6.34
CA TYR A 599 43.98 -23.09 -6.08
C TYR A 599 45.46 -23.44 -5.78
N LEU A 600 45.75 -24.65 -5.28
CA LEU A 600 47.11 -25.05 -4.94
C LEU A 600 47.91 -25.48 -6.17
N SER A 601 49.23 -25.31 -6.08
CA SER A 601 50.16 -25.84 -7.09
C SER A 601 50.53 -27.29 -6.77
N ASP A 602 50.61 -28.12 -7.82
CA ASP A 602 50.99 -29.53 -7.74
C ASP A 602 52.52 -29.73 -7.58
N ASP A 603 53.29 -28.64 -7.61
CA ASP A 603 54.75 -28.67 -7.48
C ASP A 603 55.21 -29.17 -6.11
N VAL A 604 56.16 -30.10 -6.12
CA VAL A 604 56.78 -30.68 -4.92
C VAL A 604 58.04 -29.94 -4.43
N SER A 605 58.36 -28.78 -5.03
CA SER A 605 59.56 -28.02 -4.66
C SER A 605 59.43 -27.41 -3.25
N LYS A 606 60.56 -27.19 -2.56
CA LYS A 606 60.55 -26.56 -1.23
C LYS A 606 59.94 -25.15 -1.26
N SER A 607 60.21 -24.37 -2.31
CA SER A 607 59.60 -23.05 -2.49
C SER A 607 58.08 -23.19 -2.65
N ALA A 608 57.62 -24.09 -3.52
CA ALA A 608 56.20 -24.33 -3.76
C ALA A 608 55.46 -24.78 -2.49
N GLN A 609 56.09 -25.56 -1.61
CA GLN A 609 55.50 -25.95 -0.32
C GLN A 609 55.24 -24.74 0.58
N VAL A 610 56.20 -23.83 0.71
CA VAL A 610 56.05 -22.61 1.54
C VAL A 610 55.01 -21.66 0.93
N TRP A 611 54.96 -21.52 -0.40
CA TRP A 611 53.90 -20.77 -1.08
C TRP A 611 52.51 -21.42 -0.92
N ASN A 612 52.41 -22.75 -1.00
CA ASN A 612 51.16 -23.48 -0.77
C ASN A 612 50.66 -23.32 0.68
N GLU A 613 51.54 -23.19 1.68
CA GLU A 613 51.13 -22.85 3.04
C GLU A 613 50.46 -21.47 3.12
N GLN A 614 51.02 -20.47 2.41
CA GLN A 614 50.40 -19.14 2.31
C GLN A 614 49.04 -19.19 1.60
N ARG A 615 48.94 -19.93 0.48
CA ARG A 615 47.68 -20.13 -0.25
C ARG A 615 46.59 -20.77 0.62
N LYS A 616 46.93 -21.78 1.43
CA LYS A 616 45.99 -22.41 2.37
C LYS A 616 45.46 -21.42 3.41
N LEU A 617 46.31 -20.50 3.87
CA LEU A 617 45.88 -19.44 4.79
C LEU A 617 44.94 -18.44 4.09
N ILE A 618 45.20 -18.08 2.84
CA ILE A 618 44.32 -17.22 2.02
C ILE A 618 42.94 -17.88 1.87
N LEU A 619 42.88 -19.13 1.44
CA LEU A 619 41.61 -19.86 1.28
C LEU A 619 40.86 -20.01 2.60
N ARG A 620 41.58 -20.23 3.71
CA ARG A 620 40.97 -20.29 5.04
C ARG A 620 40.35 -18.94 5.41
N ASP A 621 41.07 -17.84 5.20
CA ASP A 621 40.57 -16.49 5.47
C ASP A 621 39.33 -16.18 4.60
N ALA A 622 39.40 -16.48 3.30
CA ALA A 622 38.29 -16.33 2.35
C ALA A 622 37.04 -17.11 2.78
N ILE A 623 37.19 -18.38 3.17
CA ILE A 623 36.06 -19.24 3.56
C ILE A 623 35.46 -18.78 4.88
N PHE A 624 36.27 -18.64 5.94
CA PHE A 624 35.74 -18.47 7.29
C PHE A 624 35.34 -17.03 7.62
N ASN A 625 36.07 -16.04 7.11
CA ASN A 625 35.84 -14.63 7.48
C ASN A 625 34.95 -13.88 6.49
N PHE A 626 34.79 -14.38 5.25
CA PHE A 626 34.00 -13.70 4.22
C PHE A 626 32.86 -14.56 3.66
N LEU A 627 33.16 -15.73 3.09
CA LEU A 627 32.17 -16.54 2.37
C LEU A 627 31.11 -17.16 3.31
N LEU A 628 31.51 -17.75 4.44
CA LEU A 628 30.55 -18.36 5.37
C LEU A 628 29.59 -17.33 6.00
N PRO A 629 30.06 -16.17 6.51
CA PRO A 629 29.16 -15.11 6.98
C PRO A 629 28.22 -14.59 5.89
N ALA A 630 28.71 -14.41 4.66
CA ALA A 630 27.89 -13.95 3.54
C ALA A 630 26.75 -14.94 3.22
N ILE A 631 27.04 -16.24 3.18
CA ILE A 631 26.02 -17.27 2.90
C ILE A 631 25.09 -17.45 4.09
N GLU A 632 25.55 -17.27 5.33
CA GLU A 632 24.65 -17.21 6.49
C GLU A 632 23.64 -16.07 6.36
N LYS A 633 24.11 -14.84 6.07
CA LYS A 633 23.25 -13.67 5.84
C LYS A 633 22.24 -13.94 4.71
N GLU A 634 22.70 -14.55 3.63
CA GLU A 634 21.84 -14.94 2.51
C GLU A 634 20.80 -16.00 2.90
N ALA A 635 21.19 -17.03 3.65
CA ALA A 635 20.29 -18.07 4.13
C ALA A 635 19.18 -17.48 5.02
N ARG A 636 19.52 -16.54 5.91
CA ARG A 636 18.54 -15.80 6.72
C ARG A 636 17.57 -15.02 5.84
N SER A 637 18.08 -14.25 4.88
CA SER A 637 17.25 -13.46 3.94
C SER A 637 16.30 -14.36 3.12
N LEU A 638 16.80 -15.48 2.61
CA LEU A 638 16.01 -16.45 1.85
C LEU A 638 14.87 -17.05 2.68
N LEU A 639 15.15 -17.45 3.93
CA LEU A 639 14.13 -17.98 4.83
C LEU A 639 13.09 -16.91 5.19
N THR A 640 13.51 -15.67 5.42
CA THR A 640 12.61 -14.54 5.69
C THR A 640 11.69 -14.28 4.52
N SER A 641 12.24 -14.17 3.31
CA SER A 641 11.45 -13.98 2.08
C SER A 641 10.46 -15.13 1.86
N LYS A 642 10.90 -16.40 2.00
CA LYS A 642 10.00 -17.57 1.88
C LYS A 642 8.86 -17.54 2.89
N ALA A 643 9.16 -17.26 4.15
CA ALA A 643 8.17 -17.28 5.21
C ALA A 643 7.18 -16.10 5.09
N LYS A 644 7.66 -14.91 4.71
CA LYS A 644 6.81 -13.74 4.40
C LYS A 644 5.88 -14.01 3.21
N ASN A 645 6.41 -14.53 2.10
CA ASN A 645 5.59 -14.86 0.92
C ASN A 645 4.48 -15.87 1.26
N TRP A 646 4.79 -16.89 2.04
CA TRP A 646 3.78 -17.84 2.52
C TRP A 646 2.71 -17.15 3.38
N LEU A 647 3.13 -16.27 4.29
CA LEU A 647 2.23 -15.53 5.17
C LEU A 647 1.31 -14.58 4.40
N GLN A 648 1.82 -13.87 3.38
CA GLN A 648 1.02 -13.03 2.48
C GLN A 648 -0.07 -13.84 1.79
N VAL A 649 0.28 -15.01 1.23
CA VAL A 649 -0.68 -15.91 0.59
C VAL A 649 -1.73 -16.40 1.59
N GLU A 650 -1.34 -16.77 2.80
CA GLU A 650 -2.28 -17.22 3.83
C GLU A 650 -3.21 -16.10 4.31
N TYR A 651 -2.68 -14.88 4.47
CA TYR A 651 -3.45 -13.67 4.75
C TYR A 651 -4.51 -13.43 3.65
N GLY A 652 -4.10 -13.48 2.38
CA GLY A 652 -5.00 -13.34 1.23
C GLY A 652 -6.07 -14.44 1.16
N LYS A 653 -5.75 -15.70 1.52
CA LYS A 653 -6.76 -16.78 1.57
C LYS A 653 -7.85 -16.52 2.61
N VAL A 654 -7.48 -16.03 3.80
CA VAL A 654 -8.46 -15.72 4.84
C VAL A 654 -9.37 -14.58 4.38
N LEU A 655 -8.80 -13.54 3.77
CA LEU A 655 -9.56 -12.44 3.18
C LEU A 655 -10.49 -12.93 2.06
N TRP A 656 -9.96 -13.70 1.10
CA TRP A 656 -10.72 -14.30 0.01
C TRP A 656 -11.95 -15.05 0.52
N ASN A 657 -11.79 -15.89 1.53
CA ASN A 657 -12.90 -16.67 2.11
C ASN A 657 -13.98 -15.80 2.76
N LYS A 658 -13.66 -14.57 3.18
CA LYS A 658 -14.61 -13.62 3.78
C LYS A 658 -15.26 -12.70 2.74
N VAL A 659 -14.59 -12.40 1.64
CA VAL A 659 -15.06 -11.46 0.59
C VAL A 659 -15.80 -12.19 -0.54
N SER A 660 -15.38 -13.40 -0.91
CA SER A 660 -15.97 -14.22 -1.99
C SER A 660 -17.29 -14.92 -1.61
N VAL A 661 -17.91 -14.51 -0.51
CA VAL A 661 -19.22 -14.98 -0.05
C VAL A 661 -20.32 -14.17 -0.73
N GLY A 662 -21.35 -14.85 -1.22
CA GLY A 662 -22.49 -14.22 -1.87
C GLY A 662 -23.41 -13.51 -0.87
N PRO A 663 -24.32 -12.64 -1.35
CA PRO A 663 -25.44 -12.16 -0.57
C PRO A 663 -26.20 -13.34 0.06
N TYR A 664 -26.70 -13.15 1.28
CA TYR A 664 -27.51 -14.18 1.91
C TYR A 664 -28.82 -14.41 1.13
N HIS A 665 -29.07 -15.65 0.72
CA HIS A 665 -30.33 -16.07 0.09
C HIS A 665 -31.13 -16.96 1.05
N GLN A 666 -32.44 -16.75 1.12
CA GLN A 666 -33.33 -17.65 1.85
C GLN A 666 -33.43 -19.00 1.11
N LYS A 667 -33.62 -20.10 1.84
CA LYS A 667 -33.72 -21.43 1.23
C LYS A 667 -34.96 -21.50 0.34
N GLU A 668 -34.72 -21.83 -0.93
CA GLU A 668 -35.69 -21.91 -2.03
C GLU A 668 -37.02 -22.56 -1.64
N ASN A 669 -38.10 -21.80 -1.77
CA ASN A 669 -39.37 -22.30 -2.31
C ASN A 669 -39.84 -21.31 -3.39
N ASP A 670 -40.17 -21.84 -4.56
CA ASP A 670 -40.82 -21.23 -5.72
C ASP A 670 -40.06 -20.25 -6.63
N SER A 671 -39.40 -20.84 -7.63
CA SER A 671 -39.65 -20.79 -9.09
C SER A 671 -40.32 -19.60 -9.81
N SER A 672 -40.61 -18.45 -9.20
CA SER A 672 -41.26 -17.35 -9.94
C SER A 672 -41.06 -15.97 -9.32
N SER A 673 -40.56 -15.06 -10.15
CA SER A 673 -40.56 -13.59 -10.04
C SER A 673 -39.31 -12.94 -9.42
N ASP A 674 -38.53 -12.23 -10.25
CA ASP A 674 -37.61 -11.12 -9.91
C ASP A 674 -36.75 -11.24 -8.64
N GLY A 675 -36.20 -12.44 -8.39
CA GLY A 675 -35.42 -12.80 -7.20
C GLY A 675 -33.98 -12.26 -7.17
N GLU A 676 -33.79 -10.94 -7.23
CA GLU A 676 -32.47 -10.31 -7.05
C GLU A 676 -32.46 -9.20 -5.96
N ALA A 677 -33.60 -8.91 -5.33
CA ALA A 677 -33.63 -7.97 -4.21
C ALA A 677 -33.00 -8.60 -2.96
N ALA A 678 -32.03 -7.92 -2.36
CA ALA A 678 -31.40 -8.40 -1.13
C ALA A 678 -32.42 -8.49 0.03
N PRO A 679 -32.24 -9.42 0.99
CA PRO A 679 -33.20 -9.59 2.06
C PRO A 679 -33.26 -8.36 2.98
N ARG A 680 -34.46 -8.05 3.51
CA ARG A 680 -34.65 -7.11 4.61
C ARG A 680 -34.04 -7.72 5.88
N VAL A 681 -33.05 -7.05 6.47
CA VAL A 681 -32.25 -7.59 7.57
C VAL A 681 -32.57 -6.88 8.88
N MET A 682 -32.96 -7.63 9.90
CA MET A 682 -32.95 -7.15 11.28
C MET A 682 -31.59 -7.47 11.92
N ALA A 683 -30.73 -6.48 12.04
CA ALA A 683 -29.42 -6.62 12.69
C ALA A 683 -29.51 -6.36 14.19
N CYS A 684 -28.89 -7.24 14.98
CA CYS A 684 -28.87 -7.17 16.43
C CYS A 684 -27.43 -7.19 16.95
N CYS A 685 -27.05 -6.14 17.67
CA CYS A 685 -25.78 -6.09 18.40
C CYS A 685 -26.04 -6.16 19.90
N TRP A 686 -25.39 -7.12 20.56
CA TRP A 686 -25.52 -7.27 22.00
C TRP A 686 -24.73 -6.18 22.74
N GLY A 687 -25.40 -5.54 23.71
CA GLY A 687 -24.79 -4.53 24.58
C GLY A 687 -25.27 -4.73 26.03
N PRO A 688 -24.36 -4.75 27.03
CA PRO A 688 -24.72 -4.95 28.44
C PRO A 688 -25.35 -3.69 29.05
N GLY A 689 -26.53 -3.30 28.57
CA GLY A 689 -27.31 -2.16 29.07
C GLY A 689 -26.76 -0.78 28.67
N LYS A 690 -25.45 -0.53 28.76
CA LYS A 690 -24.79 0.70 28.27
C LYS A 690 -23.50 0.36 27.50
N PRO A 691 -23.53 0.33 26.16
CA PRO A 691 -24.70 0.51 25.31
C PRO A 691 -25.72 -0.64 25.50
N ALA A 692 -27.00 -0.35 25.29
CA ALA A 692 -28.07 -1.35 25.35
C ALA A 692 -27.96 -2.33 24.18
N THR A 693 -28.59 -3.50 24.27
CA THR A 693 -28.81 -4.33 23.07
C THR A 693 -29.60 -3.50 22.06
N THR A 694 -29.07 -3.39 20.84
CA THR A 694 -29.63 -2.55 19.78
C THR A 694 -30.06 -3.43 18.63
N PHE A 695 -31.27 -3.18 18.14
CA PHE A 695 -31.85 -3.74 16.93
C PHE A 695 -31.93 -2.63 15.88
N VAL A 696 -31.52 -2.95 14.66
CA VAL A 696 -31.58 -2.05 13.51
C VAL A 696 -32.26 -2.80 12.38
N MET A 697 -33.27 -2.19 11.79
CA MET A 697 -33.93 -2.70 10.60
C MET A 697 -33.29 -2.08 9.36
N LEU A 698 -32.83 -2.92 8.44
CA LEU A 698 -32.32 -2.52 7.13
C LEU A 698 -33.27 -2.95 6.02
N ASP A 699 -33.52 -2.05 5.07
CA ASP A 699 -34.24 -2.38 3.85
C ASP A 699 -33.39 -3.26 2.90
N SER A 700 -33.94 -3.60 1.73
CA SER A 700 -33.22 -4.36 0.69
C SER A 700 -32.05 -3.60 0.05
N SER A 701 -31.95 -2.29 0.26
CA SER A 701 -30.84 -1.45 -0.21
C SER A 701 -29.76 -1.22 0.86
N GLY A 702 -29.97 -1.76 2.07
CA GLY A 702 -29.08 -1.59 3.22
C GLY A 702 -29.19 -0.22 3.91
N GLU A 703 -30.28 0.50 3.70
CA GLU A 703 -30.57 1.75 4.41
C GLU A 703 -31.30 1.50 5.73
N VAL A 704 -31.08 2.40 6.69
CA VAL A 704 -31.66 2.29 8.03
C VAL A 704 -33.12 2.71 8.01
N VAL A 705 -34.02 1.76 8.28
CA VAL A 705 -35.46 2.01 8.36
C VAL A 705 -35.85 2.44 9.78
N ASP A 706 -35.40 1.71 10.80
CA ASP A 706 -35.77 1.95 12.20
C ASP A 706 -34.74 1.36 13.17
N VAL A 707 -34.69 1.89 14.40
CA VAL A 707 -33.74 1.53 15.46
C VAL A 707 -34.44 1.35 16.79
N LEU A 708 -34.23 0.19 17.43
CA LEU A 708 -34.77 -0.13 18.75
C LEU A 708 -33.67 -0.44 19.76
N TYR A 709 -33.73 0.18 20.94
CA TYR A 709 -32.85 -0.11 22.07
C TYR A 709 -33.59 -0.92 23.15
N ALA A 710 -33.10 -2.12 23.44
CA ALA A 710 -33.72 -3.10 24.34
C ALA A 710 -32.70 -3.74 25.31
N GLY A 711 -32.19 -2.92 26.25
CA GLY A 711 -31.09 -3.29 27.14
C GLY A 711 -31.42 -4.34 28.22
N SER A 712 -32.70 -4.67 28.42
CA SER A 712 -33.16 -5.53 29.52
C SER A 712 -33.43 -6.98 29.10
N LEU A 713 -33.37 -7.30 27.80
CA LEU A 713 -33.68 -8.64 27.27
C LEU A 713 -32.82 -9.75 27.88
N THR A 714 -31.57 -9.44 28.21
CA THR A 714 -30.59 -10.41 28.73
C THR A 714 -30.40 -10.32 30.25
N LEU A 715 -31.16 -9.47 30.96
CA LEU A 715 -31.09 -9.38 32.42
C LEU A 715 -31.55 -10.70 33.06
N HIS A 716 -30.73 -11.22 33.97
CA HIS A 716 -31.03 -12.42 34.76
C HIS A 716 -31.09 -12.05 36.24
N SER A 717 -32.14 -11.31 36.60
CA SER A 717 -32.43 -10.94 37.98
C SER A 717 -33.77 -11.53 38.39
N HIS A 718 -33.85 -12.00 39.64
CA HIS A 718 -35.11 -12.42 40.25
C HIS A 718 -35.96 -11.24 40.72
N ASP A 719 -35.47 -10.00 40.55
CA ASP A 719 -36.21 -8.80 40.92
C ASP A 719 -37.42 -8.59 40.02
N ALA A 720 -38.56 -8.34 40.65
CA ALA A 720 -39.84 -8.15 39.96
C ALA A 720 -39.82 -6.93 39.01
N ASN A 721 -38.95 -5.95 39.26
CA ASN A 721 -38.78 -4.79 38.38
C ASN A 721 -38.04 -5.17 37.10
N ASP A 722 -36.96 -5.96 37.20
CA ASP A 722 -36.18 -6.39 36.04
C ASP A 722 -36.98 -7.33 35.15
N GLN A 723 -37.82 -8.18 35.73
CA GLN A 723 -38.76 -9.01 34.96
C GLN A 723 -39.82 -8.19 34.21
N LYS A 724 -40.29 -7.07 34.79
CA LYS A 724 -41.22 -6.17 34.11
C LYS A 724 -40.53 -5.43 32.95
N LEU A 725 -39.30 -4.96 33.17
CA LEU A 725 -38.52 -4.29 32.13
C LEU A 725 -38.21 -5.24 30.97
N LYS A 726 -37.84 -6.49 31.28
CA LYS A 726 -37.64 -7.54 30.27
C LYS A 726 -38.90 -7.79 29.44
N LYS A 727 -40.07 -7.94 30.08
CA LYS A 727 -41.34 -8.14 29.35
C LYS A 727 -41.69 -6.95 28.46
N ASN A 728 -41.45 -5.72 28.95
CA ASN A 728 -41.67 -4.52 28.15
C ASN A 728 -40.73 -4.45 26.93
N ASP A 729 -39.44 -4.82 27.10
CA ASP A 729 -38.51 -4.94 25.98
C ASP A 729 -38.94 -6.05 24.99
N GLU A 730 -39.40 -7.21 25.48
CA GLU A 730 -39.95 -8.29 24.62
C GLU A 730 -41.16 -7.82 23.79
N GLU A 731 -42.10 -7.10 24.41
CA GLU A 731 -43.27 -6.54 23.72
C GLU A 731 -42.88 -5.47 22.67
N ARG A 732 -41.86 -4.65 22.95
CA ARG A 732 -41.35 -3.67 21.99
C ARG A 732 -40.67 -4.32 20.80
N VAL A 733 -39.88 -5.37 21.02
CA VAL A 733 -39.26 -6.15 19.93
C VAL A 733 -40.33 -6.88 19.12
N LEU A 734 -41.35 -7.45 19.77
CA LEU A 734 -42.48 -8.06 19.08
C LEU A 734 -43.16 -7.08 18.13
N LYS A 735 -43.47 -5.87 18.62
CA LYS A 735 -44.06 -4.81 17.80
C LYS A 735 -43.16 -4.42 16.63
N PHE A 736 -41.86 -4.26 16.89
CA PHE A 736 -40.87 -3.94 15.87
C PHE A 736 -40.81 -5.01 14.76
N MET A 737 -40.90 -6.28 15.10
CA MET A 737 -40.94 -7.37 14.12
C MET A 737 -42.25 -7.41 13.32
N ILE A 738 -43.38 -7.08 13.94
CA ILE A 738 -44.68 -6.98 13.25
C ILE A 738 -44.69 -5.81 12.26
N ASP A 739 -44.18 -4.64 12.67
CA ASP A 739 -44.21 -3.43 11.85
C ASP A 739 -43.29 -3.56 10.62
N HIS A 740 -42.14 -4.23 10.74
CA HIS A 740 -41.11 -4.26 9.70
C HIS A 740 -40.95 -5.59 8.94
N GLN A 741 -41.46 -6.69 9.50
CA GLN A 741 -41.46 -8.03 8.88
C GLN A 741 -40.11 -8.41 8.23
N PRO A 742 -39.02 -8.61 9.03
CA PRO A 742 -37.70 -8.92 8.49
C PRO A 742 -37.66 -10.30 7.83
N HIS A 743 -36.90 -10.45 6.73
CA HIS A 743 -36.67 -11.75 6.09
C HIS A 743 -35.60 -12.57 6.84
N VAL A 744 -34.61 -11.90 7.41
CA VAL A 744 -33.51 -12.53 8.15
C VAL A 744 -33.12 -11.67 9.35
N ALA A 745 -32.75 -12.33 10.45
CA ALA A 745 -32.19 -11.67 11.63
C ALA A 745 -30.72 -12.07 11.80
N ILE A 746 -29.83 -11.09 11.86
CA ILE A 746 -28.41 -11.32 12.14
C ILE A 746 -28.06 -10.88 13.56
N LEU A 747 -27.43 -11.77 14.31
CA LEU A 747 -26.99 -11.52 15.68
C LEU A 747 -25.47 -11.49 15.76
N GLY A 748 -24.91 -10.36 16.20
CA GLY A 748 -23.48 -10.19 16.42
C GLY A 748 -22.95 -11.11 17.52
N CYS A 749 -21.99 -11.97 17.19
CA CYS A 749 -21.45 -12.98 18.09
C CYS A 749 -20.21 -12.48 18.83
N VAL A 750 -20.40 -12.01 20.06
CA VAL A 750 -19.29 -11.55 20.92
C VAL A 750 -19.09 -12.45 22.12
N ASN A 751 -20.18 -12.95 22.69
CA ASN A 751 -20.18 -13.61 23.98
C ASN A 751 -21.24 -14.71 24.05
N LEU A 752 -21.12 -15.56 25.08
CA LEU A 752 -22.07 -16.65 25.32
C LEU A 752 -23.50 -16.12 25.58
N SER A 753 -23.66 -14.87 26.03
CA SER A 753 -24.97 -14.24 26.20
C SER A 753 -25.78 -14.14 24.90
N CYS A 754 -25.12 -14.10 23.73
CA CYS A 754 -25.78 -14.08 22.43
C CYS A 754 -26.60 -15.35 22.17
N THR A 755 -26.21 -16.53 22.72
CA THR A 755 -27.01 -17.75 22.51
C THR A 755 -28.39 -17.63 23.14
N ARG A 756 -28.46 -17.03 24.34
CA ARG A 756 -29.72 -16.74 25.03
C ARG A 756 -30.52 -15.67 24.32
N LEU A 757 -29.86 -14.64 23.81
CA LEU A 757 -30.53 -13.59 23.05
C LEU A 757 -31.18 -14.17 21.77
N LYS A 758 -30.50 -15.10 21.09
CA LYS A 758 -31.08 -15.84 19.97
C LYS A 758 -32.33 -16.62 20.37
N GLU A 759 -32.30 -17.34 21.49
CA GLU A 759 -33.48 -18.05 22.01
C GLU A 759 -34.64 -17.09 22.28
N VAL A 760 -34.38 -15.94 22.92
CA VAL A 760 -35.39 -14.91 23.19
C VAL A 760 -35.99 -14.35 21.90
N ILE A 761 -35.17 -14.05 20.88
CA ILE A 761 -35.66 -13.55 19.58
C ILE A 761 -36.54 -14.62 18.91
N HIS A 762 -36.13 -15.89 18.96
CA HIS A 762 -36.92 -17.01 18.43
C HIS A 762 -38.24 -17.20 19.19
N GLU A 763 -38.26 -17.02 20.50
CA GLU A 763 -39.50 -17.04 21.30
C GLU A 763 -40.45 -15.90 20.92
N ILE A 764 -39.91 -14.68 20.70
CA ILE A 764 -40.69 -13.52 20.27
C ILE A 764 -41.27 -13.75 18.87
N TYR A 765 -40.47 -14.29 17.96
CA TYR A 765 -40.91 -14.69 16.62
C TYR A 765 -42.05 -15.73 16.66
N ASN A 766 -41.92 -16.76 17.50
CA ASN A 766 -42.99 -17.75 17.69
C ASN A 766 -44.28 -17.10 18.24
N LYS A 767 -44.16 -16.14 19.18
CA LYS A 767 -45.31 -15.38 19.68
C LYS A 767 -45.97 -14.56 18.56
N MET A 768 -45.19 -13.92 17.69
CA MET A 768 -45.69 -13.18 16.52
C MET A 768 -46.55 -14.07 15.62
N ILE A 769 -46.06 -15.26 15.24
CA ILE A 769 -46.80 -16.17 14.36
C ILE A 769 -48.07 -16.71 15.02
N VAL A 770 -47.98 -17.13 16.29
CA VAL A 770 -49.09 -17.82 16.97
C VAL A 770 -50.17 -16.85 17.44
N GLU A 771 -49.78 -15.70 18.00
CA GLU A 771 -50.71 -14.75 18.63
C GLU A 771 -51.20 -13.67 17.65
N HIS A 772 -50.42 -13.33 16.62
CA HIS A 772 -50.72 -12.27 15.66
C HIS A 772 -50.78 -12.71 14.18
N PRO A 773 -51.43 -13.84 13.82
CA PRO A 773 -51.40 -14.36 12.44
C PRO A 773 -52.11 -13.47 11.41
N ARG A 774 -52.88 -12.45 11.83
CA ARG A 774 -53.55 -11.50 10.93
C ARG A 774 -52.71 -10.26 10.60
N ASP A 775 -51.72 -9.97 11.45
CA ASP A 775 -50.83 -8.82 11.32
C ASP A 775 -49.55 -9.20 10.56
N VAL A 776 -49.38 -10.50 10.28
CA VAL A 776 -48.29 -11.10 9.49
C VAL A 776 -48.80 -11.36 8.07
N GLY A 777 -48.06 -10.92 7.04
CA GLY A 777 -48.45 -11.16 5.64
C GLY A 777 -48.39 -12.64 5.25
N ASP A 778 -49.24 -13.06 4.30
CA ASP A 778 -49.28 -14.44 3.79
C ASP A 778 -47.95 -14.88 3.12
N ASP A 779 -47.09 -13.93 2.75
CA ASP A 779 -45.77 -14.13 2.10
C ASP A 779 -44.59 -14.23 3.09
N MET A 780 -44.85 -14.26 4.41
CA MET A 780 -43.77 -14.37 5.39
C MET A 780 -43.28 -15.81 5.54
N ASP A 781 -42.15 -16.09 4.91
CA ASP A 781 -41.37 -17.31 5.11
C ASP A 781 -40.74 -17.40 6.51
N ASP A 782 -40.26 -18.59 6.89
CA ASP A 782 -39.68 -18.83 8.22
C ASP A 782 -38.43 -17.96 8.47
N LEU A 783 -38.46 -17.12 9.53
CA LEU A 783 -37.38 -16.20 9.88
C LEU A 783 -36.09 -16.95 10.23
N SER A 784 -35.07 -16.80 9.39
CA SER A 784 -33.74 -17.35 9.68
C SER A 784 -32.98 -16.43 10.64
N ILE A 785 -32.50 -16.98 11.77
CA ILE A 785 -31.64 -16.26 12.72
C ILE A 785 -30.19 -16.76 12.58
N VAL A 786 -29.33 -15.90 12.04
CA VAL A 786 -27.92 -16.19 11.70
C VAL A 786 -26.98 -15.47 12.67
N TYR A 787 -25.84 -16.09 12.94
CA TYR A 787 -24.77 -15.47 13.72
C TYR A 787 -23.80 -14.74 12.79
N GLY A 788 -23.46 -13.50 13.12
CA GLY A 788 -22.51 -12.68 12.35
C GLY A 788 -21.23 -12.37 13.14
N ASP A 789 -20.10 -12.31 12.43
CA ASP A 789 -18.82 -11.87 12.99
C ASP A 789 -18.81 -10.33 13.13
N GLU A 790 -18.65 -9.83 14.36
CA GLU A 790 -18.59 -8.38 14.62
C GLU A 790 -17.23 -7.74 14.35
N SER A 791 -16.19 -8.51 13.99
CA SER A 791 -14.82 -8.00 13.86
C SER A 791 -14.71 -6.85 12.84
N LEU A 792 -15.32 -7.01 11.67
CA LEU A 792 -15.39 -5.97 10.63
C LEU A 792 -16.29 -4.80 11.06
N ALA A 793 -17.47 -5.10 11.62
CA ALA A 793 -18.44 -4.09 12.03
C ALA A 793 -17.90 -3.12 13.09
N ARG A 794 -16.99 -3.60 13.96
CA ARG A 794 -16.28 -2.77 14.95
C ARG A 794 -15.26 -1.80 14.34
N LEU A 795 -14.67 -2.17 13.20
CA LEU A 795 -13.80 -1.26 12.46
C LEU A 795 -14.63 -0.15 11.85
N TYR A 796 -15.75 -0.51 11.20
CA TYR A 796 -16.69 0.45 10.65
C TYR A 796 -17.23 1.41 11.70
N GLU A 797 -17.61 0.94 12.90
CA GLU A 797 -18.08 1.82 13.98
C GLU A 797 -17.15 3.01 14.28
N ASN A 798 -15.84 2.82 14.14
CA ASN A 798 -14.81 3.82 14.46
C ASN A 798 -14.20 4.50 13.21
N SER A 799 -14.62 4.13 12.00
CA SER A 799 -14.06 4.67 10.77
C SER A 799 -14.59 6.07 10.46
N ARG A 800 -13.84 6.85 9.68
CA ARG A 800 -14.30 8.16 9.20
C ARG A 800 -15.53 8.01 8.31
N ILE A 801 -15.49 7.05 7.38
CA ILE A 801 -16.58 6.77 6.43
C ILE A 801 -17.92 6.45 7.11
N SER A 802 -17.93 5.81 8.28
CA SER A 802 -19.19 5.56 9.01
C SER A 802 -19.80 6.82 9.61
N SER A 803 -18.96 7.81 9.91
CA SER A 803 -19.40 9.11 10.41
C SER A 803 -19.95 9.96 9.29
N ASP A 804 -19.47 9.77 8.08
CA ASP A 804 -19.95 10.42 6.86
C ASP A 804 -21.28 9.80 6.39
N GLN A 805 -21.35 8.48 6.27
CA GLN A 805 -22.56 7.79 5.79
C GLN A 805 -23.72 7.83 6.80
N LEU A 806 -23.42 7.74 8.10
CA LEU A 806 -24.42 7.66 9.17
C LEU A 806 -24.23 8.80 10.16
N HIS A 807 -24.37 10.02 9.65
CA HIS A 807 -24.47 11.21 10.47
C HIS A 807 -25.57 11.03 11.53
N VAL A 808 -25.35 11.54 12.75
CA VAL A 808 -26.29 11.49 13.90
C VAL A 808 -26.38 10.13 14.64
N GLN A 809 -26.00 9.01 14.02
CA GLN A 809 -26.18 7.69 14.66
C GLN A 809 -25.11 7.35 15.71
N SER A 810 -25.51 6.57 16.73
CA SER A 810 -24.59 6.09 17.78
C SER A 810 -23.67 4.96 17.27
N GLY A 811 -22.50 4.78 17.89
CA GLY A 811 -21.52 3.77 17.46
C GLY A 811 -22.08 2.35 17.38
N ILE A 812 -22.93 1.94 18.34
CA ILE A 812 -23.55 0.61 18.31
C ILE A 812 -24.56 0.44 17.17
N VAL A 813 -25.25 1.52 16.76
CA VAL A 813 -26.12 1.50 15.58
C VAL A 813 -25.27 1.33 14.33
N LYS A 814 -24.18 2.11 14.17
CA LYS A 814 -23.25 1.96 13.05
C LYS A 814 -22.69 0.53 12.94
N ARG A 815 -22.35 -0.08 14.08
CA ARG A 815 -21.93 -1.49 14.14
C ARG A 815 -23.03 -2.43 13.65
N ALA A 816 -24.26 -2.27 14.11
CA ALA A 816 -25.39 -3.11 13.69
C ALA A 816 -25.70 -2.92 12.19
N VAL A 817 -25.63 -1.70 11.67
CA VAL A 817 -25.76 -1.42 10.23
C VAL A 817 -24.70 -2.16 9.44
N ALA A 818 -23.43 -2.06 9.83
CA ALA A 818 -22.34 -2.76 9.15
C ALA A 818 -22.52 -4.29 9.17
N LEU A 819 -23.01 -4.83 10.29
CA LEU A 819 -23.30 -6.27 10.41
C LEU A 819 -24.39 -6.71 9.42
N GLY A 820 -25.48 -5.94 9.32
CA GLY A 820 -26.58 -6.22 8.40
C GLY A 820 -26.18 -6.04 6.94
N ARG A 821 -25.50 -4.94 6.60
CA ARG A 821 -24.98 -4.70 5.24
C ARG A 821 -23.95 -5.76 4.84
N TYR A 822 -23.14 -6.28 5.77
CA TYR A 822 -22.18 -7.35 5.46
C TYR A 822 -22.90 -8.65 5.08
N LEU A 823 -24.06 -8.94 5.66
CA LEU A 823 -24.88 -10.08 5.25
C LEU A 823 -25.51 -9.88 3.86
N GLN A 824 -25.87 -8.64 3.52
CA GLN A 824 -26.45 -8.29 2.21
C GLN A 824 -25.41 -8.28 1.10
N ASN A 825 -24.24 -7.68 1.35
CA ASN A 825 -23.14 -7.63 0.38
C ASN A 825 -21.78 -7.55 1.10
N PRO A 826 -21.13 -8.70 1.35
CA PRO A 826 -19.81 -8.74 1.99
C PRO A 826 -18.76 -7.93 1.23
N LEU A 827 -18.77 -7.99 -0.10
CA LEU A 827 -17.81 -7.32 -0.97
C LEU A 827 -17.87 -5.80 -0.81
N ALA A 828 -19.07 -5.22 -0.94
CA ALA A 828 -19.26 -3.78 -0.79
C ALA A 828 -18.85 -3.29 0.60
N MET A 829 -19.25 -4.01 1.65
CA MET A 829 -18.88 -3.63 3.01
C MET A 829 -17.39 -3.71 3.28
N VAL A 830 -16.68 -4.70 2.76
CA VAL A 830 -15.21 -4.74 2.90
C VAL A 830 -14.57 -3.60 2.10
N ALA A 831 -15.04 -3.32 0.89
CA ALA A 831 -14.54 -2.23 0.06
C ALA A 831 -14.69 -0.86 0.72
N THR A 832 -15.74 -0.61 1.51
CA THR A 832 -15.91 0.67 2.24
C THR A 832 -14.78 0.96 3.23
N LEU A 833 -14.06 -0.05 3.72
CA LEU A 833 -12.93 0.11 4.64
C LEU A 833 -11.58 0.17 3.92
N CYS A 834 -11.57 0.08 2.59
CA CYS A 834 -10.37 0.24 1.76
C CYS A 834 -10.15 1.69 1.28
N GLY A 835 -10.84 2.66 1.88
CA GLY A 835 -10.64 4.08 1.56
C GLY A 835 -9.23 4.60 1.90
N PRO A 836 -9.00 5.91 1.79
CA PRO A 836 -7.67 6.52 1.99
C PRO A 836 -7.01 6.19 3.33
N GLY A 837 -7.83 6.03 4.39
CA GLY A 837 -7.37 5.65 5.73
C GLY A 837 -6.91 4.19 5.87
N ARG A 838 -7.12 3.35 4.85
CA ARG A 838 -6.81 1.92 4.80
C ARG A 838 -7.24 1.19 6.09
N GLU A 839 -8.42 1.52 6.65
CA GLU A 839 -8.88 0.96 7.92
C GLU A 839 -8.98 -0.58 7.90
N ILE A 840 -9.15 -1.16 6.71
CA ILE A 840 -9.12 -2.61 6.46
C ILE A 840 -7.88 -3.30 7.03
N LEU A 841 -6.72 -2.61 7.09
CA LEU A 841 -5.47 -3.16 7.63
C LEU A 841 -5.52 -3.45 9.13
N SER A 842 -6.49 -2.85 9.84
CA SER A 842 -6.75 -3.13 11.26
C SER A 842 -7.62 -4.38 11.47
N TRP A 843 -8.09 -5.01 10.39
CA TRP A 843 -8.83 -6.26 10.48
C TRP A 843 -7.91 -7.43 10.75
N LYS A 844 -8.00 -7.97 11.96
CA LYS A 844 -7.18 -9.09 12.41
C LYS A 844 -7.59 -10.38 11.69
N LEU A 845 -6.91 -10.69 10.59
CA LEU A 845 -7.16 -11.87 9.77
C LEU A 845 -6.26 -13.03 10.15
N ASN A 846 -5.02 -12.77 10.55
CA ASN A 846 -4.02 -13.79 10.87
C ASN A 846 -3.24 -13.42 12.14
N ALA A 847 -2.94 -14.41 13.00
CA ALA A 847 -2.16 -14.21 14.22
C ALA A 847 -0.74 -13.66 13.94
N PHE A 848 -0.16 -13.97 12.78
CA PHE A 848 1.19 -13.58 12.40
C PHE A 848 1.25 -12.33 11.51
N GLU A 849 0.13 -11.64 11.29
CA GLU A 849 0.08 -10.49 10.37
C GLU A 849 1.02 -9.32 10.74
N HIS A 850 1.51 -9.25 11.99
CA HIS A 850 2.46 -8.22 12.43
C HIS A 850 3.85 -8.34 11.78
N PHE A 851 4.17 -9.47 11.15
CA PHE A 851 5.42 -9.63 10.38
C PHE A 851 5.36 -9.02 8.97
N LEU A 852 4.17 -8.65 8.51
CA LEU A 852 3.97 -8.01 7.21
C LEU A 852 3.92 -6.49 7.37
N THR A 853 4.53 -5.77 6.42
CA THR A 853 4.40 -4.31 6.34
C THR A 853 2.98 -3.92 5.93
N PRO A 854 2.51 -2.69 6.24
CA PRO A 854 1.19 -2.23 5.80
C PRO A 854 1.00 -2.29 4.28
N ASP A 855 2.05 -2.02 3.50
CA ASP A 855 1.99 -2.08 2.04
C ASP A 855 1.93 -3.51 1.51
N GLU A 856 2.71 -4.44 2.08
CA GLU A 856 2.62 -5.87 1.76
C GLU A 856 1.19 -6.41 2.01
N LYS A 857 0.54 -5.96 3.09
CA LYS A 857 -0.85 -6.34 3.40
C LYS A 857 -1.83 -5.72 2.41
N TYR A 858 -1.70 -4.43 2.13
CA TYR A 858 -2.65 -3.72 1.27
C TYR A 858 -2.57 -4.22 -0.17
N ALA A 859 -1.37 -4.50 -0.69
CA ALA A 859 -1.19 -5.11 -2.00
C ALA A 859 -1.97 -6.45 -2.11
N MET A 860 -1.92 -7.28 -1.06
CA MET A 860 -2.70 -8.53 -1.03
C MET A 860 -4.22 -8.29 -0.91
N VAL A 861 -4.64 -7.25 -0.17
CA VAL A 861 -6.07 -6.85 -0.11
C VAL A 861 -6.54 -6.43 -1.51
N GLU A 862 -5.78 -5.57 -2.17
CA GLU A 862 -6.09 -5.06 -3.50
C GLU A 862 -6.21 -6.19 -4.53
N GLN A 863 -5.24 -7.12 -4.60
CA GLN A 863 -5.30 -8.28 -5.50
C GLN A 863 -6.59 -9.10 -5.31
N VAL A 864 -6.95 -9.41 -4.06
CA VAL A 864 -8.16 -10.18 -3.74
C VAL A 864 -9.42 -9.41 -4.09
N MET A 865 -9.47 -8.11 -3.77
CA MET A 865 -10.63 -7.26 -4.02
C MET A 865 -10.87 -7.06 -5.53
N ILE A 866 -9.81 -6.91 -6.33
CA ILE A 866 -9.90 -6.80 -7.79
C ILE A 866 -10.49 -8.08 -8.38
N ASP A 867 -9.93 -9.26 -8.03
CA ASP A 867 -10.43 -10.52 -8.59
C ASP A 867 -11.89 -10.78 -8.24
N VAL A 868 -12.30 -10.50 -6.99
CA VAL A 868 -13.69 -10.70 -6.59
C VAL A 868 -14.61 -9.67 -7.24
N THR A 869 -14.22 -8.39 -7.28
CA THR A 869 -15.05 -7.31 -7.83
C THR A 869 -15.35 -7.51 -9.31
N ASN A 870 -14.33 -7.82 -10.12
CA ASN A 870 -14.52 -7.99 -11.56
C ASN A 870 -15.36 -9.25 -11.90
N GLN A 871 -15.26 -10.32 -11.11
CA GLN A 871 -16.10 -11.51 -11.33
C GLN A 871 -17.57 -11.30 -10.90
N VAL A 872 -17.79 -10.54 -9.83
CA VAL A 872 -19.15 -10.20 -9.36
C VAL A 872 -19.80 -9.17 -10.28
N GLY A 873 -19.06 -8.15 -10.67
CA GLY A 873 -19.54 -6.97 -11.38
C GLY A 873 -20.15 -5.92 -10.44
N LEU A 874 -20.28 -4.69 -10.94
CA LEU A 874 -20.86 -3.56 -10.21
C LEU A 874 -22.07 -3.01 -10.96
N ASP A 875 -23.23 -2.96 -10.30
CA ASP A 875 -24.39 -2.22 -10.81
C ASP A 875 -24.22 -0.72 -10.56
N VAL A 876 -23.94 0.02 -11.63
CA VAL A 876 -23.62 1.44 -11.57
C VAL A 876 -24.80 2.28 -11.08
N ASN A 877 -26.03 1.94 -11.48
CA ASN A 877 -27.20 2.75 -11.14
C ASN A 877 -27.62 2.55 -9.68
N LEU A 878 -27.49 1.33 -9.15
CA LEU A 878 -27.70 1.07 -7.73
C LEU A 878 -26.58 1.70 -6.88
N ALA A 879 -25.32 1.56 -7.32
CA ALA A 879 -24.17 2.16 -6.64
C ALA A 879 -24.24 3.69 -6.60
N ALA A 880 -24.70 4.34 -7.69
CA ALA A 880 -24.93 5.78 -7.72
C ALA A 880 -26.08 6.24 -6.82
N SER A 881 -26.98 5.33 -6.41
CA SER A 881 -28.09 5.64 -5.50
C SER A 881 -27.71 5.46 -4.03
N HIS A 882 -26.73 4.60 -3.72
CA HIS A 882 -26.31 4.27 -2.36
C HIS A 882 -24.79 4.26 -2.22
N GLU A 883 -24.24 5.22 -1.47
CA GLU A 883 -22.80 5.47 -1.35
C GLU A 883 -21.98 4.23 -0.96
N TRP A 884 -22.47 3.42 -0.02
CA TRP A 884 -21.75 2.23 0.46
C TRP A 884 -21.64 1.11 -0.58
N LEU A 885 -22.54 1.08 -1.58
CA LEU A 885 -22.49 0.15 -2.71
C LEU A 885 -21.54 0.62 -3.81
N PHE A 886 -21.11 1.88 -3.78
CA PHE A 886 -20.16 2.45 -4.74
C PHE A 886 -18.71 2.09 -4.44
N ALA A 887 -18.37 1.81 -3.17
CA ALA A 887 -16.99 1.54 -2.74
C ALA A 887 -16.22 0.47 -3.55
N PRO A 888 -16.82 -0.60 -4.11
CA PRO A 888 -16.12 -1.55 -4.97
C PRO A 888 -15.62 -0.97 -6.30
N SER A 889 -16.10 0.19 -6.75
CA SER A 889 -15.73 0.80 -8.05
C SER A 889 -14.22 0.95 -8.23
N GLN A 890 -13.50 1.27 -7.15
CA GLN A 890 -12.03 1.40 -7.12
C GLN A 890 -11.28 0.11 -7.50
N PHE A 891 -11.93 -1.06 -7.39
CA PHE A 891 -11.32 -2.36 -7.67
C PHE A 891 -11.67 -2.92 -9.05
N ILE A 892 -12.42 -2.18 -9.86
CA ILE A 892 -12.72 -2.57 -11.24
C ILE A 892 -11.46 -2.43 -12.09
N SER A 893 -11.25 -3.35 -13.02
CA SER A 893 -10.13 -3.31 -13.97
C SER A 893 -10.17 -2.01 -14.79
N GLY A 894 -9.03 -1.32 -14.90
CA GLY A 894 -8.97 0.00 -15.55
C GLY A 894 -9.22 1.19 -14.62
N LEU A 895 -9.99 1.01 -13.55
CA LEU A 895 -10.33 2.06 -12.58
C LEU A 895 -9.46 1.98 -11.32
N GLY A 896 -9.53 3.00 -10.49
CA GLY A 896 -8.88 3.06 -9.18
C GLY A 896 -9.54 4.07 -8.25
N LEU A 897 -8.85 4.48 -7.19
CA LEU A 897 -9.39 5.39 -6.18
C LEU A 897 -9.65 6.78 -6.79
N GLU A 898 -8.78 7.21 -7.70
CA GLU A 898 -8.80 8.56 -8.30
C GLU A 898 -9.73 8.66 -9.51
N ARG A 899 -9.99 7.51 -10.15
CA ARG A 899 -10.79 7.36 -11.38
C ARG A 899 -12.00 6.47 -11.17
N GLN A 900 -13.04 7.04 -10.55
CA GLN A 900 -14.32 6.36 -10.32
C GLN A 900 -15.42 6.95 -11.24
N PRO A 901 -16.25 6.13 -11.90
CA PRO A 901 -17.34 6.61 -12.75
C PRO A 901 -18.40 7.31 -11.89
N LEU A 902 -18.40 8.63 -11.92
CA LEU A 902 -19.10 9.46 -10.93
C LEU A 902 -20.61 9.58 -11.15
N CYS A 903 -21.13 9.08 -12.28
CA CYS A 903 -22.49 9.40 -12.72
C CYS A 903 -23.27 8.19 -13.26
N ARG A 904 -24.59 8.36 -13.33
CA ARG A 904 -25.54 7.38 -13.90
C ARG A 904 -25.24 7.14 -15.38
N GLY A 905 -25.55 5.95 -15.85
CA GLY A 905 -25.46 5.59 -17.28
C GLY A 905 -26.75 4.93 -17.73
N HIS A 906 -27.19 5.24 -18.94
CA HIS A 906 -28.34 4.60 -19.59
C HIS A 906 -27.89 3.41 -20.44
N CYS A 907 -26.69 3.51 -21.00
CA CYS A 907 -25.98 2.40 -21.63
C CYS A 907 -24.49 2.44 -21.29
N ARG A 908 -23.79 1.32 -21.50
CA ARG A 908 -22.33 1.26 -21.28
C ARG A 908 -21.57 2.25 -22.17
N LYS A 909 -22.09 2.61 -23.35
CA LYS A 909 -21.40 3.55 -24.26
C LYS A 909 -21.36 4.97 -23.68
N ASP A 910 -22.27 5.33 -22.79
CA ASP A 910 -22.29 6.64 -22.12
C ASP A 910 -21.02 6.86 -21.29
N PHE A 911 -20.41 5.79 -20.78
CA PHE A 911 -19.13 5.88 -20.06
C PHE A 911 -17.99 6.40 -20.94
N LEU A 912 -18.03 6.13 -22.25
CA LEU A 912 -17.06 6.62 -23.22
C LEU A 912 -17.38 8.07 -23.66
N THR A 913 -18.65 8.41 -23.85
CA THR A 913 -19.05 9.69 -24.46
C THR A 913 -19.39 10.79 -23.46
N GLU A 914 -20.06 10.47 -22.35
CA GLU A 914 -20.56 11.44 -21.37
C GLU A 914 -19.64 11.55 -20.15
N GLN A 915 -19.01 10.44 -19.74
CA GLN A 915 -18.12 10.41 -18.57
C GLN A 915 -16.64 10.62 -18.91
N GLY A 916 -16.30 10.67 -20.20
CA GLY A 916 -14.94 10.95 -20.65
C GLY A 916 -13.92 9.87 -20.29
N LEU A 917 -14.34 8.61 -20.03
CA LEU A 917 -13.38 7.53 -19.90
C LEU A 917 -12.64 7.36 -21.23
N GLY A 918 -11.32 7.29 -21.18
CA GLY A 918 -10.52 6.98 -22.36
C GLY A 918 -10.83 5.58 -22.90
N LEU A 919 -10.53 5.35 -24.18
CA LEU A 919 -10.89 4.10 -24.87
C LEU A 919 -10.24 2.86 -24.23
N LYS A 920 -8.98 2.97 -23.79
CA LYS A 920 -8.28 1.84 -23.14
C LYS A 920 -8.88 1.55 -21.77
N VAL A 921 -9.15 2.58 -20.96
CA VAL A 921 -9.80 2.41 -19.65
C VAL A 921 -11.21 1.83 -19.82
N PHE A 922 -11.97 2.32 -20.80
CA PHE A 922 -13.30 1.81 -21.13
C PHE A 922 -13.28 0.31 -21.49
N VAL A 923 -12.38 -0.12 -22.37
CA VAL A 923 -12.27 -1.54 -22.76
C VAL A 923 -11.89 -2.42 -21.57
N ASN A 924 -11.10 -1.93 -20.62
CA ASN A 924 -10.79 -2.72 -19.41
C ASN A 924 -11.98 -2.79 -18.43
N ALA A 925 -12.75 -1.71 -18.27
CA ALA A 925 -13.77 -1.64 -17.23
C ALA A 925 -15.16 -2.14 -17.66
N CYS A 926 -15.54 -1.93 -18.92
CA CYS A 926 -16.95 -2.01 -19.32
C CYS A 926 -17.58 -3.41 -19.26
N GLY A 927 -16.78 -4.48 -19.33
CA GLY A 927 -17.27 -5.86 -19.13
C GLY A 927 -17.74 -6.15 -17.69
N PHE A 928 -17.28 -5.34 -16.72
CA PHE A 928 -17.53 -5.52 -15.29
C PHE A 928 -18.58 -4.54 -14.74
N LEU A 929 -18.86 -3.48 -15.48
CA LEU A 929 -19.90 -2.50 -15.16
C LEU A 929 -21.25 -2.98 -15.69
N ARG A 930 -22.23 -3.17 -14.81
CA ARG A 930 -23.60 -3.58 -15.15
C ARG A 930 -24.50 -2.35 -15.17
N VAL A 931 -25.35 -2.24 -16.19
CA VAL A 931 -26.35 -1.16 -16.30
C VAL A 931 -27.74 -1.78 -16.35
N ARG A 932 -28.58 -1.47 -15.36
CA ARG A 932 -29.98 -1.91 -15.30
C ARG A 932 -30.91 -0.79 -14.85
N ARG A 933 -32.22 -1.02 -14.95
CA ARG A 933 -33.26 -0.14 -14.39
C ARG A 933 -33.35 -0.30 -12.87
N SER A 934 -32.28 0.03 -12.15
CA SER A 934 -32.20 -0.04 -10.68
C SER A 934 -32.08 1.36 -10.06
N GLY A 935 -32.40 1.43 -8.76
CA GLY A 935 -32.35 2.68 -8.00
C GLY A 935 -33.22 3.76 -8.62
N LEU A 936 -32.66 4.97 -8.76
CA LEU A 936 -33.36 6.12 -9.32
C LEU A 936 -33.58 6.03 -10.85
N ALA A 937 -32.92 5.10 -11.54
CA ALA A 937 -33.15 4.83 -12.97
C ALA A 937 -34.40 3.95 -13.22
N ALA A 938 -35.02 3.40 -12.17
CA ALA A 938 -36.22 2.57 -12.30
C ALA A 938 -37.45 3.37 -12.80
N SER A 939 -37.50 4.69 -12.56
CA SER A 939 -38.59 5.57 -13.03
C SER A 939 -38.37 6.14 -14.43
N SER A 940 -37.22 5.85 -15.05
CA SER A 940 -36.89 6.31 -16.40
C SER A 940 -37.50 5.39 -17.45
N ASN A 941 -38.24 5.96 -18.41
CA ASN A 941 -38.72 5.24 -19.61
C ASN A 941 -37.66 5.12 -20.71
N GLN A 942 -36.42 5.52 -20.45
CA GLN A 942 -35.36 5.42 -21.44
C GLN A 942 -35.01 3.97 -21.74
N PHE A 943 -34.58 3.77 -22.98
CA PHE A 943 -34.17 2.49 -23.52
C PHE A 943 -32.87 2.01 -22.86
N ILE A 944 -32.82 0.77 -22.39
CA ILE A 944 -31.61 0.13 -21.86
C ILE A 944 -31.35 -1.13 -22.68
N ASP A 945 -30.14 -1.27 -23.21
CA ASP A 945 -29.74 -2.45 -23.97
C ASP A 945 -29.72 -3.69 -23.04
N LEU A 946 -30.42 -4.74 -23.43
CA LEU A 946 -30.50 -5.99 -22.67
C LEU A 946 -29.14 -6.67 -22.50
N LEU A 947 -28.16 -6.39 -23.36
CA LEU A 947 -26.80 -6.93 -23.23
C LEU A 947 -25.96 -6.21 -22.17
N ASP A 948 -26.32 -4.98 -21.77
CA ASP A 948 -25.62 -4.24 -20.71
C ASP A 948 -25.89 -4.84 -19.30
N ASP A 949 -26.91 -5.70 -19.20
CA ASP A 949 -27.24 -6.56 -18.06
C ASP A 949 -26.55 -7.94 -18.14
N THR A 950 -25.42 -8.04 -18.86
CA THR A 950 -24.63 -9.27 -19.00
C THR A 950 -23.12 -9.02 -18.94
N ARG A 951 -22.31 -10.04 -18.64
CA ARG A 951 -20.83 -9.95 -18.70
C ARG A 951 -20.27 -9.92 -20.14
N ILE A 952 -21.13 -9.87 -21.15
CA ILE A 952 -20.69 -9.83 -22.55
C ILE A 952 -20.03 -8.48 -22.82
N HIS A 953 -18.85 -8.49 -23.45
CA HIS A 953 -18.11 -7.27 -23.73
C HIS A 953 -18.66 -6.49 -24.95
N PRO A 954 -18.89 -5.17 -24.87
CA PRO A 954 -19.51 -4.38 -25.93
C PRO A 954 -18.68 -4.27 -27.21
N THR A 955 -17.37 -4.02 -27.12
CA THR A 955 -16.53 -3.80 -28.31
C THR A 955 -16.17 -5.09 -29.04
N GLU A 956 -16.14 -6.22 -28.33
CA GLU A 956 -15.64 -7.48 -28.87
C GLU A 956 -16.77 -8.45 -29.21
N SER A 957 -17.82 -8.51 -28.40
CA SER A 957 -18.70 -9.69 -28.33
C SER A 957 -20.18 -9.40 -28.54
N TYR A 958 -20.63 -8.14 -28.58
CA TYR A 958 -22.05 -7.81 -28.83
C TYR A 958 -22.54 -8.29 -30.20
N SER A 959 -21.76 -8.05 -31.26
CA SER A 959 -22.10 -8.52 -32.61
C SER A 959 -22.28 -10.04 -32.66
N ARG A 960 -21.44 -10.78 -31.94
CA ARG A 960 -21.51 -12.26 -31.83
C ARG A 960 -22.72 -12.73 -31.04
N ALA A 961 -23.05 -12.03 -29.95
CA ALA A 961 -24.24 -12.33 -29.15
C ALA A 961 -25.53 -12.07 -29.93
N GLN A 962 -25.60 -10.95 -30.65
CA GLN A 962 -26.70 -10.61 -31.56
C GLN A 962 -26.87 -11.64 -32.67
N GLU A 963 -25.77 -12.05 -33.32
CA GLU A 963 -25.80 -13.09 -34.36
C GLU A 963 -26.27 -14.44 -33.80
N LEU A 964 -25.76 -14.86 -32.64
CA LEU A 964 -26.17 -16.09 -31.97
C LEU A 964 -27.68 -16.08 -31.63
N ALA A 965 -28.16 -14.97 -31.06
CA ALA A 965 -29.56 -14.81 -30.71
C ALA A 965 -30.46 -14.83 -31.96
N LYS A 966 -30.04 -14.12 -33.01
CA LYS A 966 -30.75 -14.08 -34.30
C LYS A 966 -30.82 -15.46 -34.95
N ASP A 967 -29.71 -16.18 -35.06
CA ASP A 967 -29.68 -17.51 -35.67
C ASP A 967 -30.59 -18.52 -34.94
N VAL A 968 -30.76 -18.36 -33.62
CA VAL A 968 -31.70 -19.18 -32.81
C VAL A 968 -33.14 -18.74 -33.04
N TYR A 969 -33.40 -17.43 -33.16
CA TYR A 969 -34.72 -16.88 -33.44
C TYR A 969 -35.23 -17.26 -34.84
N ASP A 970 -34.37 -17.20 -35.86
CA ASP A 970 -34.71 -17.54 -37.24
C ASP A 970 -35.06 -19.04 -37.40
N GLN A 971 -34.39 -19.91 -36.64
CA GLN A 971 -34.70 -21.35 -36.61
C GLN A 971 -36.10 -21.67 -36.08
N GLU A 972 -36.65 -20.80 -35.21
CA GLU A 972 -37.99 -20.92 -34.66
C GLU A 972 -39.06 -20.27 -35.57
N GLY A 973 -38.67 -19.72 -36.73
CA GLY A 973 -39.58 -19.12 -37.71
C GLY A 973 -39.82 -17.62 -37.51
N GLY A 974 -38.86 -16.91 -36.91
CA GLY A 974 -38.83 -15.45 -36.86
C GLY A 974 -38.86 -14.80 -38.26
N ASN A 975 -39.50 -13.64 -38.38
CA ASN A 975 -39.63 -12.92 -39.64
C ASN A 975 -38.49 -11.88 -39.76
N ASP A 976 -37.72 -11.94 -40.84
CA ASP A 976 -36.49 -11.15 -41.07
C ASP A 976 -36.72 -9.69 -41.51
N ASP A 977 -37.98 -9.29 -41.73
CA ASP A 977 -38.33 -8.02 -42.40
C ASP A 977 -38.43 -6.80 -41.46
N ASP A 978 -38.25 -6.98 -40.15
CA ASP A 978 -38.35 -5.90 -39.15
C ASP A 978 -36.98 -5.28 -38.84
N GLU A 979 -36.87 -3.94 -38.85
CA GLU A 979 -35.63 -3.22 -38.50
C GLU A 979 -35.14 -3.51 -37.07
N ASP A 980 -36.06 -3.91 -36.18
CA ASP A 980 -35.80 -4.25 -34.76
C ASP A 980 -35.60 -5.77 -34.53
N ALA A 981 -35.47 -6.57 -35.59
CA ALA A 981 -35.39 -8.04 -35.49
C ALA A 981 -34.27 -8.56 -34.57
N MET A 982 -33.14 -7.84 -34.50
CA MET A 982 -32.01 -8.23 -33.63
C MET A 982 -32.30 -8.05 -32.15
N GLU A 983 -33.03 -7.00 -31.78
CA GLU A 983 -33.39 -6.75 -30.39
C GLU A 983 -34.48 -7.72 -29.92
N MET A 984 -35.50 -7.92 -30.77
CA MET A 984 -36.54 -8.92 -30.55
C MET A 984 -35.95 -10.33 -30.39
N ALA A 985 -34.89 -10.66 -31.13
CA ALA A 985 -34.20 -11.94 -30.99
C ALA A 985 -33.54 -12.12 -29.61
N ILE A 986 -32.91 -11.08 -29.06
CA ILE A 986 -32.30 -11.13 -27.71
C ILE A 986 -33.38 -11.30 -26.64
N GLU A 987 -34.45 -10.50 -26.71
CA GLU A 987 -35.57 -10.59 -25.78
C GLU A 987 -36.22 -11.99 -25.84
N HIS A 988 -36.51 -12.48 -27.06
CA HIS A 988 -37.11 -13.80 -27.28
C HIS A 988 -36.29 -14.93 -26.62
N VAL A 989 -34.97 -14.86 -26.79
CA VAL A 989 -34.04 -15.87 -26.27
C VAL A 989 -33.92 -15.81 -24.74
N ARG A 990 -33.95 -14.61 -24.13
CA ARG A 990 -33.97 -14.45 -22.66
C ARG A 990 -35.29 -14.96 -22.06
N VAL A 991 -36.42 -14.70 -22.70
CA VAL A 991 -37.75 -15.18 -22.26
C VAL A 991 -37.88 -16.70 -22.42
N HIS A 992 -37.20 -17.30 -23.41
CA HIS A 992 -37.24 -18.74 -23.68
C HIS A 992 -35.86 -19.42 -23.62
N PRO A 993 -35.24 -19.57 -22.43
CA PRO A 993 -33.88 -20.13 -22.31
C PRO A 993 -33.72 -21.58 -22.77
N LYS A 994 -34.82 -22.28 -23.03
CA LYS A 994 -34.81 -23.67 -23.52
C LYS A 994 -34.15 -23.80 -24.90
N TYR A 995 -34.30 -22.79 -25.76
CA TYR A 995 -33.75 -22.79 -27.11
C TYR A 995 -32.22 -22.71 -27.09
N LEU A 996 -31.66 -21.81 -26.26
CA LEU A 996 -30.21 -21.76 -26.05
C LEU A 996 -29.66 -23.00 -25.38
N LYS A 997 -30.36 -23.57 -24.39
CA LYS A 997 -29.91 -24.80 -23.70
C LYS A 997 -29.67 -25.96 -24.67
N GLY A 998 -30.51 -26.10 -25.70
CA GLY A 998 -30.39 -27.14 -26.73
C GLY A 998 -29.33 -26.90 -27.80
N LEU A 999 -28.77 -25.68 -27.90
CA LEU A 999 -27.79 -25.34 -28.93
C LEU A 999 -26.41 -25.97 -28.68
N ASP A 1000 -25.86 -26.67 -29.68
CA ASP A 1000 -24.49 -27.18 -29.64
C ASP A 1000 -23.48 -26.12 -30.14
N ILE A 1001 -22.77 -25.51 -29.19
CA ILE A 1001 -21.79 -24.45 -29.45
C ILE A 1001 -20.62 -24.95 -30.31
N GLN A 1002 -20.20 -26.21 -30.18
CA GLN A 1002 -19.09 -26.75 -30.97
C GLN A 1002 -19.44 -26.84 -32.45
N SER A 1003 -20.64 -27.33 -32.76
CA SER A 1003 -21.14 -27.39 -34.12
C SER A 1003 -21.38 -25.99 -34.69
N TYR A 1004 -21.87 -25.06 -33.88
CA TYR A 1004 -22.09 -23.66 -34.26
C TYR A 1004 -20.79 -22.90 -34.55
N ALA A 1005 -19.79 -23.02 -33.68
CA ALA A 1005 -18.47 -22.41 -33.88
C ALA A 1005 -17.82 -22.89 -35.18
N LYS A 1006 -17.92 -24.19 -35.48
CA LYS A 1006 -17.43 -24.78 -36.75
C LYS A 1006 -18.18 -24.26 -37.98
N SER A 1007 -19.51 -24.13 -37.90
CA SER A 1007 -20.30 -23.66 -39.05
C SER A 1007 -20.02 -22.20 -39.39
N LYS A 1008 -19.74 -21.36 -38.39
CA LYS A 1008 -19.41 -19.93 -38.53
C LYS A 1008 -17.91 -19.63 -38.64
N LYS A 1009 -17.03 -20.64 -38.58
CA LYS A 1009 -15.56 -20.50 -38.59
C LYS A 1009 -15.01 -19.67 -37.41
N HIS A 1010 -15.59 -19.84 -36.22
CA HIS A 1010 -15.18 -19.22 -34.96
C HIS A 1010 -14.62 -20.26 -33.96
N GLU A 1011 -13.81 -21.19 -34.46
CA GLU A 1011 -13.21 -22.26 -33.63
C GLU A 1011 -12.25 -21.69 -32.56
N ASP A 1012 -11.67 -20.53 -32.82
CA ASP A 1012 -10.81 -19.76 -31.91
C ASP A 1012 -11.57 -19.13 -30.74
N LYS A 1013 -12.89 -18.97 -30.84
CA LYS A 1013 -13.75 -18.30 -29.83
C LYS A 1013 -14.83 -19.21 -29.26
N GLU A 1014 -14.61 -20.52 -29.25
CA GLU A 1014 -15.56 -21.49 -28.70
C GLU A 1014 -15.92 -21.19 -27.24
N ASN A 1015 -14.94 -20.86 -26.41
CA ASN A 1015 -15.13 -20.51 -25.00
C ASN A 1015 -15.97 -19.24 -24.84
N THR A 1016 -15.66 -18.19 -25.61
CA THR A 1016 -16.42 -16.94 -25.61
C THR A 1016 -17.88 -17.18 -25.98
N LEU A 1017 -18.17 -18.05 -26.96
CA LEU A 1017 -19.54 -18.40 -27.35
C LEU A 1017 -20.27 -19.20 -26.26
N TRP A 1018 -19.56 -20.05 -25.52
CA TRP A 1018 -20.12 -20.73 -24.33
C TRP A 1018 -20.52 -19.73 -23.24
N ASP A 1019 -19.70 -18.73 -22.97
CA ASP A 1019 -19.99 -17.71 -21.96
C ASP A 1019 -21.11 -16.78 -22.42
N ILE A 1020 -21.12 -16.35 -23.68
CA ILE A 1020 -22.24 -15.60 -24.28
C ILE A 1020 -23.55 -16.39 -24.12
N LYS A 1021 -23.57 -17.68 -24.48
CA LYS A 1021 -24.75 -18.53 -24.32
C LYS A 1021 -25.22 -18.57 -22.86
N ARG A 1022 -24.31 -18.64 -21.89
CA ARG A 1022 -24.67 -18.71 -20.47
C ARG A 1022 -25.21 -17.38 -19.94
N GLU A 1023 -24.58 -16.29 -20.31
CA GLU A 1023 -25.02 -14.94 -19.93
C GLU A 1023 -26.34 -14.55 -20.59
N LEU A 1024 -26.62 -15.00 -21.82
CA LEU A 1024 -27.96 -14.82 -22.43
C LEU A 1024 -29.06 -15.67 -21.74
N ILE A 1025 -28.71 -16.77 -21.07
CA ILE A 1025 -29.66 -17.58 -20.29
C ILE A 1025 -29.91 -16.91 -18.92
N HIS A 1026 -28.84 -16.53 -18.21
CA HIS A 1026 -28.92 -15.81 -16.94
C HIS A 1026 -27.81 -14.74 -16.90
N GLY A 1027 -28.18 -13.49 -17.17
CA GLY A 1027 -27.24 -12.36 -17.15
C GLY A 1027 -26.72 -12.12 -15.75
N PHE A 1028 -25.41 -11.88 -15.61
CA PHE A 1028 -24.75 -11.54 -14.34
C PHE A 1028 -25.04 -12.50 -13.17
N GLN A 1029 -25.30 -13.78 -13.44
CA GLN A 1029 -25.53 -14.77 -12.37
C GLN A 1029 -24.39 -14.71 -11.33
N ASP A 1030 -24.72 -14.67 -10.04
CA ASP A 1030 -23.72 -14.65 -8.96
C ASP A 1030 -23.09 -16.05 -8.80
N TRP A 1031 -21.76 -16.12 -8.81
CA TRP A 1031 -20.99 -17.37 -8.74
C TRP A 1031 -20.32 -17.56 -7.37
N ARG A 1032 -20.53 -16.63 -6.44
CA ARG A 1032 -20.04 -16.72 -5.08
C ARG A 1032 -20.74 -17.84 -4.32
N LYS A 1033 -20.10 -18.35 -3.26
CA LYS A 1033 -20.69 -19.39 -2.41
C LYS A 1033 -21.65 -18.74 -1.42
N ASN A 1034 -22.83 -19.33 -1.28
CA ASN A 1034 -23.80 -19.01 -0.21
C ASN A 1034 -23.44 -19.71 1.10
#